data_AF-A0A6S6Y002-F1
#
_entry.id   AF-A0A6S6Y002-F1
#
_cell.length_a   1.000
_cell.length_b   1.000
_cell.length_c   1.000
_cell.angle_alpha   90.00
_cell.angle_beta   90.00
_cell.angle_gamma   90.00
#
_symmetry.space_group_name_H-M   'P 1'
#
loop_
_entity.id
_entity.type
_entity.pdbx_description
1 polymer ?
#
loop_
_entity_poly.entity_id
_entity_poly.type
_entity_poly.pdbx_seq_one_letter_code
_entity_poly.pdbx_strand_id
1 'polypeptide(L)'
;MIVATAGHVDHGKTSLVRQLTGVNTDRLEEEQRRGMTIALGFAYRKTAAGASIGFIDVPGHRRFINTMIAGIRGVDLGMLVVDAGEGVMPQTREHVRVMELLGVRDTLAVVTKTDRVSPEQLRAVSGAVGGLLPGAQVFPVSSLTGEGMVDLQAELAARAERQQDQEARGYFRLSVDRAFVLKGAGLIVTGTAMAGRVAVGDSLLLYTVKSGSEGIKVRVRSIHAQDEAASTGQSGQRCALNLVGDVEREDIQRGDMLADARCVAPGLRFDARLRLLDDLPFSLKHLQPVKLYLGARRLAARVYFLETDGPSSPAGMGLVQFVLQEPLQVCWGDRFLIQDDSESVILGGGRVLGPAAPQWHKRKPARLAWLAALDHDDPAAILGAWLEVGMGPVDLAAVQTALNLRDDELAALLSLPTLAGLLRLRGDHGDWLLNAGDWNAQREQLFAQVADWHKEHPMDAGMPQALLLRGNPGPAFLAAVLEALVQEKRLLLAGGRVSCAGYRATLPTAIQAGWERLQAYTVERGFHLPLLSEIERDLGLGTKVQGAVIATALKSGQLVQVSSKRLTLPSVLQGLAVEIQHLAARQEIFSVIETKVHLGLGRDLTIEILEYFDSVKFTRREGNGRRLRDADWPRRMAA
;
A
#
# COMPACT_ATOMS: atom_id res chain seq x y z
N MET A 1 -8.32 -29.37 -8.64
CA MET A 1 -7.54 -29.15 -9.88
C MET A 1 -8.46 -28.68 -11.00
N ILE A 2 -8.10 -27.58 -11.65
CA ILE A 2 -8.72 -27.05 -12.87
C ILE A 2 -7.78 -27.31 -14.04
N VAL A 3 -8.32 -27.92 -15.10
CA VAL A 3 -7.64 -28.24 -16.35
C VAL A 3 -8.24 -27.38 -17.46
N ALA A 4 -7.44 -26.61 -18.19
CA ALA A 4 -7.91 -25.98 -19.42
C ALA A 4 -7.45 -26.76 -20.63
N THR A 5 -8.40 -27.10 -21.50
CA THR A 5 -8.07 -27.65 -22.82
C THR A 5 -7.60 -26.52 -23.71
N ALA A 6 -6.61 -26.74 -24.56
CA ALA A 6 -6.13 -25.76 -25.52
C ALA A 6 -5.68 -26.49 -26.80
N GLY A 7 -5.84 -25.90 -27.98
CA GLY A 7 -5.49 -26.51 -29.25
C GLY A 7 -6.27 -25.91 -30.40
N HIS A 8 -5.87 -26.23 -31.63
CA HIS A 8 -6.50 -25.75 -32.85
C HIS A 8 -7.99 -26.14 -32.92
N VAL A 9 -8.76 -25.42 -33.74
CA VAL A 9 -10.15 -25.77 -34.05
C VAL A 9 -10.23 -27.21 -34.54
N ASP A 10 -11.29 -27.93 -34.18
CA ASP A 10 -11.56 -29.32 -34.58
C ASP A 10 -10.53 -30.38 -34.19
N HIS A 11 -9.53 -30.05 -33.37
CA HIS A 11 -8.57 -31.04 -32.80
C HIS A 11 -9.16 -31.90 -31.68
N GLY A 12 -10.50 -31.92 -31.51
CA GLY A 12 -11.17 -32.85 -30.61
C GLY A 12 -11.22 -32.47 -29.12
N LYS A 13 -10.99 -31.19 -28.76
CA LYS A 13 -11.05 -30.71 -27.35
C LYS A 13 -12.38 -31.06 -26.65
N THR A 14 -13.50 -30.65 -27.23
CA THR A 14 -14.86 -30.88 -26.69
C THR A 14 -15.20 -32.36 -26.62
N SER A 15 -14.86 -33.14 -27.65
CA SER A 15 -15.04 -34.60 -27.67
C SER A 15 -14.23 -35.29 -26.58
N LEU A 16 -13.00 -34.84 -26.34
CA LEU A 16 -12.15 -35.35 -25.27
C LEU A 16 -12.75 -35.04 -23.90
N VAL A 17 -13.16 -33.79 -23.65
CA VAL A 17 -13.81 -33.40 -22.38
C VAL A 17 -15.08 -34.20 -22.15
N ARG A 18 -15.91 -34.39 -23.18
CA ARG A 18 -17.11 -35.24 -23.12
C ARG A 18 -16.76 -36.68 -22.78
N GLN A 19 -15.71 -37.26 -23.36
CA GLN A 19 -15.29 -38.62 -23.04
C GLN A 19 -14.73 -38.74 -21.62
N LEU A 20 -14.08 -37.70 -21.11
CA LEU A 20 -13.56 -37.66 -19.75
C LEU A 20 -14.66 -37.47 -18.71
N THR A 21 -15.69 -36.66 -18.99
CA THR A 21 -16.64 -36.19 -17.97
C THR A 21 -18.08 -36.68 -18.17
N GLY A 22 -18.42 -37.14 -19.37
CA GLY A 22 -19.80 -37.41 -19.79
C GLY A 22 -20.61 -36.15 -20.13
N VAL A 23 -20.06 -34.95 -19.93
CA VAL A 23 -20.76 -33.67 -20.12
C VAL A 23 -20.43 -33.08 -21.49
N ASN A 24 -21.46 -32.63 -22.22
CA ASN A 24 -21.25 -31.84 -23.44
C ASN A 24 -21.03 -30.37 -23.07
N THR A 25 -19.89 -29.80 -23.49
CA THR A 25 -19.49 -28.42 -23.19
C THR A 25 -20.07 -27.38 -24.15
N ASP A 26 -20.46 -27.78 -25.37
CA ASP A 26 -21.12 -26.90 -26.34
C ASP A 26 -22.58 -26.68 -25.98
N ARG A 27 -22.86 -25.58 -25.27
CA ARG A 27 -24.19 -25.27 -24.71
C ARG A 27 -25.01 -24.36 -25.62
N LEU A 28 -24.36 -23.57 -26.48
CA LEU A 28 -25.07 -22.65 -27.37
C LEU A 28 -25.56 -23.39 -28.62
N GLU A 29 -26.77 -23.10 -29.07
CA GLU A 29 -27.32 -23.65 -30.32
C GLU A 29 -26.40 -23.33 -31.52
N GLU A 30 -25.74 -22.19 -31.49
CA GLU A 30 -24.78 -21.78 -32.52
C GLU A 30 -23.49 -22.62 -32.52
N GLU A 31 -23.00 -23.03 -31.34
CA GLU A 31 -21.84 -23.93 -31.21
C GLU A 31 -22.17 -25.30 -31.81
N GLN A 32 -23.33 -25.84 -31.45
CA GLN A 32 -23.80 -27.14 -31.94
C GLN A 32 -24.05 -27.14 -33.45
N ARG A 33 -24.59 -26.04 -34.00
CA ARG A 33 -24.83 -25.89 -35.45
C ARG A 33 -23.54 -25.74 -36.26
N ARG A 34 -22.53 -25.05 -35.71
CA ARG A 34 -21.28 -24.74 -36.42
C ARG A 34 -20.15 -25.73 -36.13
N GLY A 35 -20.31 -26.61 -35.14
CA GLY A 35 -19.28 -27.57 -34.70
C GLY A 35 -18.06 -26.90 -34.07
N MET A 36 -18.19 -25.69 -33.53
CA MET A 36 -17.08 -24.92 -32.96
C MET A 36 -17.49 -24.28 -31.63
N THR A 37 -16.68 -24.48 -30.59
CA THR A 37 -16.82 -23.82 -29.29
C THR A 37 -16.59 -22.30 -29.40
N ILE A 38 -17.51 -21.51 -28.84
CA ILE A 38 -17.53 -20.04 -28.90
C ILE A 38 -17.36 -19.46 -27.49
N ALA A 39 -18.06 -20.02 -26.51
CA ALA A 39 -18.02 -19.67 -25.10
C ALA A 39 -17.16 -20.66 -24.29
N LEU A 40 -16.82 -20.31 -23.05
CA LEU A 40 -16.13 -21.25 -22.17
C LEU A 40 -17.10 -22.35 -21.72
N GLY A 41 -16.73 -23.59 -22.03
CA GLY A 41 -17.42 -24.78 -21.54
C GLY A 41 -16.87 -25.20 -20.19
N PHE A 42 -17.74 -25.64 -19.28
CA PHE A 42 -17.33 -26.16 -17.97
C PHE A 42 -17.91 -27.56 -17.77
N ALA A 43 -17.05 -28.48 -17.35
CA ALA A 43 -17.40 -29.85 -16.98
C ALA A 43 -16.60 -30.27 -15.74
N TYR A 44 -17.13 -31.20 -14.95
CA TYR A 44 -16.50 -31.64 -13.71
C TYR A 44 -16.48 -33.16 -13.64
N ARG A 45 -15.43 -33.72 -13.05
CA ARG A 45 -15.31 -35.16 -12.76
C ARG A 45 -14.67 -35.35 -11.40
N LYS A 46 -15.20 -36.29 -10.62
CA LYS A 46 -14.55 -36.78 -9.40
C LYS A 46 -13.65 -37.98 -9.68
N THR A 47 -12.49 -38.02 -9.04
CA THR A 47 -11.63 -39.20 -8.96
C THR A 47 -12.25 -40.22 -8.00
N ALA A 48 -11.77 -41.46 -8.04
CA ALA A 48 -12.19 -42.49 -7.10
C ALA A 48 -11.86 -42.12 -5.64
N ALA A 49 -10.78 -41.38 -5.40
CA ALA A 49 -10.40 -40.87 -4.08
C ALA A 49 -11.20 -39.62 -3.64
N GLY A 50 -12.12 -39.12 -4.47
CA GLY A 50 -12.97 -37.97 -4.16
C GLY A 50 -12.41 -36.61 -4.58
N ALA A 51 -11.21 -36.57 -5.18
CA ALA A 51 -10.65 -35.33 -5.72
C ALA A 51 -11.45 -34.86 -6.93
N SER A 52 -11.64 -33.54 -7.05
CA SER A 52 -12.46 -32.97 -8.13
C SER A 52 -11.59 -32.27 -9.18
N ILE A 53 -11.85 -32.66 -10.44
CA ILE A 53 -11.21 -32.16 -11.64
C ILE A 53 -12.24 -31.33 -12.41
N GLY A 54 -12.00 -30.03 -12.50
CA GLY A 54 -12.78 -29.12 -13.35
C GLY A 54 -12.12 -28.96 -14.70
N PHE A 55 -12.85 -29.16 -15.78
CA PHE A 55 -12.39 -28.92 -17.14
C PHE A 55 -12.98 -27.61 -17.66
N ILE A 56 -12.11 -26.76 -18.20
CA ILE A 56 -12.46 -25.56 -18.94
C ILE A 56 -12.17 -25.83 -20.41
N ASP A 57 -13.22 -25.95 -21.20
CA ASP A 57 -13.10 -26.12 -22.65
C ASP A 57 -12.99 -24.74 -23.29
N VAL A 58 -11.79 -24.43 -23.83
CA VAL A 58 -11.53 -23.11 -24.43
C VAL A 58 -11.71 -23.15 -25.94
N PRO A 59 -12.23 -22.06 -26.55
CA PRO A 59 -12.38 -22.01 -27.99
C PRO A 59 -11.02 -22.07 -28.70
N GLY A 60 -10.95 -22.82 -29.80
CA GLY A 60 -9.73 -22.95 -30.62
C GLY A 60 -9.53 -21.83 -31.64
N HIS A 61 -10.59 -21.12 -32.00
CA HIS A 61 -10.57 -20.20 -33.12
C HIS A 61 -9.96 -18.85 -32.71
N ARG A 62 -9.07 -18.29 -33.54
CA ARG A 62 -8.33 -17.04 -33.25
C ARG A 62 -9.23 -15.84 -32.87
N ARG A 63 -10.42 -15.72 -33.48
CA ARG A 63 -11.42 -14.68 -33.12
C ARG A 63 -11.88 -14.73 -31.66
N PHE A 64 -11.70 -15.84 -30.97
CA PHE A 64 -12.12 -16.05 -29.58
C PHE A 64 -10.94 -16.15 -28.62
N ILE A 65 -9.75 -15.67 -29.02
CA ILE A 65 -8.55 -15.65 -28.17
C ILE A 65 -8.81 -14.93 -26.83
N ASN A 66 -9.64 -13.88 -26.82
CA ASN A 66 -10.00 -13.16 -25.60
C ASN A 66 -10.79 -14.03 -24.62
N THR A 67 -11.69 -14.88 -25.14
CA THR A 67 -12.44 -15.84 -24.34
C THR A 67 -11.51 -16.91 -23.78
N MET A 68 -10.59 -17.41 -24.61
CA MET A 68 -9.56 -18.36 -24.20
C MET A 68 -8.65 -17.78 -23.09
N ILE A 69 -8.13 -16.56 -23.28
CA ILE A 69 -7.29 -15.88 -22.29
C ILE A 69 -8.00 -15.81 -20.94
N ALA A 70 -9.31 -15.61 -20.92
CA ALA A 70 -10.06 -15.57 -19.67
C ALA A 70 -10.32 -16.95 -19.06
N GLY A 71 -10.33 -18.03 -19.86
CA GLY A 71 -10.51 -19.41 -19.40
C GLY A 71 -9.23 -20.08 -18.91
N ILE A 72 -8.06 -19.63 -19.36
CA ILE A 72 -6.75 -20.19 -18.97
C ILE A 72 -6.25 -19.64 -17.62
N ARG A 73 -6.83 -18.54 -17.15
CA ARG A 73 -6.36 -17.89 -15.93
C ARG A 73 -6.75 -18.70 -14.69
N GLY A 74 -5.79 -18.87 -13.79
CA GLY A 74 -6.00 -19.65 -12.56
C GLY A 74 -6.19 -21.14 -12.82
N VAL A 75 -5.70 -21.63 -13.96
CA VAL A 75 -5.67 -23.05 -14.30
C VAL A 75 -4.43 -23.68 -13.70
N ASP A 76 -4.62 -24.87 -13.15
CA ASP A 76 -3.56 -25.65 -12.53
C ASP A 76 -2.77 -26.44 -13.58
N LEU A 77 -3.48 -26.95 -14.60
CA LEU A 77 -2.94 -27.81 -15.64
C LEU A 77 -3.40 -27.37 -17.05
N GLY A 78 -2.43 -27.05 -17.92
CA GLY A 78 -2.67 -26.84 -19.34
C GLY A 78 -2.68 -28.16 -20.12
N MET A 79 -3.80 -28.49 -20.76
CA MET A 79 -3.92 -29.69 -21.60
C MET A 79 -3.93 -29.31 -23.08
N LEU A 80 -2.79 -29.49 -23.75
CA LEU A 80 -2.65 -29.22 -25.18
C LEU A 80 -3.16 -30.40 -26.01
N VAL A 81 -4.25 -30.18 -26.73
CA VAL A 81 -4.92 -31.17 -27.58
C VAL A 81 -4.50 -30.94 -29.03
N VAL A 82 -3.96 -31.98 -29.66
CA VAL A 82 -3.44 -31.94 -31.04
C VAL A 82 -4.00 -33.12 -31.82
N ASP A 83 -4.50 -32.88 -33.02
CA ASP A 83 -4.94 -33.95 -33.93
C ASP A 83 -3.73 -34.73 -34.48
N ALA A 84 -3.74 -36.06 -34.42
CA ALA A 84 -2.67 -36.91 -34.95
C ALA A 84 -2.52 -36.80 -36.49
N GLY A 85 -3.61 -36.47 -37.20
CA GLY A 85 -3.66 -36.27 -38.64
C GLY A 85 -3.05 -34.94 -39.09
N GLU A 86 -3.39 -33.85 -38.39
CA GLU A 86 -2.96 -32.49 -38.76
C GLU A 86 -1.64 -32.07 -38.09
N GLY A 87 -1.35 -32.61 -36.90
CA GLY A 87 -0.18 -32.23 -36.12
C GLY A 87 -0.26 -30.79 -35.58
N VAL A 88 0.91 -30.18 -35.35
CA VAL A 88 1.00 -28.86 -34.70
C VAL A 88 0.62 -27.74 -35.66
N MET A 89 -0.49 -27.05 -35.35
CA MET A 89 -1.02 -25.94 -36.15
C MET A 89 -0.62 -24.57 -35.59
N PRO A 90 -0.76 -23.46 -36.35
CA PRO A 90 -0.43 -22.12 -35.86
C PRO A 90 -1.18 -21.73 -34.57
N GLN A 91 -2.47 -22.08 -34.47
CA GLN A 91 -3.26 -21.84 -33.25
C GLN A 91 -2.76 -22.69 -32.07
N THR A 92 -2.26 -23.90 -32.30
CA THR A 92 -1.63 -24.72 -31.27
C THR A 92 -0.43 -23.98 -30.65
N ARG A 93 0.40 -23.32 -31.47
CA ARG A 93 1.54 -22.53 -31.00
C ARG A 93 1.10 -21.25 -30.27
N GLU A 94 0.11 -20.54 -30.82
CA GLU A 94 -0.49 -19.36 -30.17
C GLU A 94 -1.05 -19.71 -28.79
N HIS A 95 -1.67 -20.89 -28.68
CA HIS A 95 -2.25 -21.35 -27.44
C HIS A 95 -1.21 -21.69 -26.38
N VAL A 96 -0.14 -22.39 -26.76
CA VAL A 96 1.01 -22.63 -25.90
C VAL A 96 1.60 -21.32 -25.41
N ARG A 97 1.71 -20.32 -26.30
CA ARG A 97 2.21 -18.99 -25.92
C ARG A 97 1.34 -18.31 -24.87
N VAL A 98 0.02 -18.36 -25.01
CA VAL A 98 -0.90 -17.79 -24.02
C VAL A 98 -0.78 -18.49 -22.66
N MET A 99 -0.69 -19.83 -22.64
CA MET A 99 -0.47 -20.60 -21.41
C MET A 99 0.84 -20.21 -20.72
N GLU A 100 1.93 -20.08 -21.49
CA GLU A 100 3.25 -19.66 -21.00
C GLU A 100 3.21 -18.25 -20.40
N LEU A 101 2.60 -17.28 -21.09
CA LEU A 101 2.48 -15.89 -20.63
C LEU A 101 1.63 -15.77 -19.35
N LEU A 102 0.57 -16.57 -19.26
CA LEU A 102 -0.30 -16.61 -18.07
C LEU A 102 0.27 -17.47 -16.94
N GLY A 103 1.46 -18.04 -17.12
CA GLY A 103 2.20 -18.74 -16.07
C GLY A 103 1.68 -20.15 -15.77
N VAL A 104 1.01 -20.81 -16.72
CA VAL A 104 0.64 -22.22 -16.60
C VAL A 104 1.91 -23.07 -16.71
N ARG A 105 2.42 -23.52 -15.56
CA ARG A 105 3.69 -24.26 -15.46
C ARG A 105 3.51 -25.75 -15.70
N ASP A 106 2.46 -26.33 -15.13
CA ASP A 106 2.16 -27.74 -15.34
C ASP A 106 1.36 -27.93 -16.62
N THR A 107 1.90 -28.75 -17.53
CA THR A 107 1.28 -29.02 -18.83
C THR A 107 1.36 -30.50 -19.17
N LEU A 108 0.38 -30.95 -19.94
CA LEU A 108 0.41 -32.24 -20.62
C LEU A 108 -0.13 -32.08 -22.04
N ALA A 109 0.23 -33.03 -22.90
CA ALA A 109 -0.23 -33.07 -24.26
C ALA A 109 -1.10 -34.29 -24.51
N VAL A 110 -2.14 -34.12 -25.33
CA VAL A 110 -3.02 -35.19 -25.78
C VAL A 110 -3.05 -35.18 -27.30
N VAL A 111 -2.57 -36.27 -27.91
CA VAL A 111 -2.63 -36.47 -29.36
C VAL A 111 -3.89 -37.27 -29.67
N THR A 112 -4.88 -36.64 -30.27
CA THR A 112 -6.22 -37.20 -30.50
C THR A 112 -6.36 -37.81 -31.89
N LYS A 113 -7.46 -38.54 -32.13
CA LYS A 113 -7.81 -39.16 -33.41
C LYS A 113 -6.74 -40.15 -33.91
N THR A 114 -6.10 -40.85 -32.99
CA THR A 114 -5.06 -41.85 -33.29
C THR A 114 -5.58 -42.99 -34.15
N ASP A 115 -6.89 -43.25 -34.13
CA ASP A 115 -7.59 -44.22 -34.98
C ASP A 115 -7.49 -43.94 -36.49
N ARG A 116 -7.06 -42.73 -36.88
CA ARG A 116 -7.03 -42.27 -38.28
C ARG A 116 -5.65 -42.29 -38.92
N VAL A 117 -4.60 -42.61 -38.17
CA VAL A 117 -3.20 -42.44 -38.63
C VAL A 117 -2.36 -43.69 -38.42
N SER A 118 -1.25 -43.78 -39.17
CA SER A 118 -0.29 -44.87 -38.98
C SER A 118 0.54 -44.69 -37.70
N PRO A 119 1.11 -45.78 -37.14
CA PRO A 119 2.01 -45.68 -35.98
C PRO A 119 3.24 -44.80 -36.21
N GLU A 120 3.71 -44.69 -37.46
CA GLU A 120 4.83 -43.82 -37.81
C GLU A 120 4.45 -42.35 -37.75
N GLN A 121 3.31 -41.98 -38.33
CA GLN A 121 2.78 -40.63 -38.25
C GLN A 121 2.49 -40.23 -36.79
N LEU A 122 1.91 -41.14 -36.00
CA LEU A 122 1.66 -40.90 -34.58
C LEU A 122 2.95 -40.61 -33.80
N ARG A 123 4.03 -41.37 -34.05
CA ARG A 123 5.34 -41.10 -33.43
C ARG A 123 5.91 -39.74 -33.83
N ALA A 124 5.81 -39.39 -35.12
CA ALA A 124 6.29 -38.10 -35.62
C ALA A 124 5.55 -36.91 -34.97
N VAL A 125 4.20 -36.97 -34.92
CA VAL A 125 3.39 -35.93 -34.29
C VAL A 125 3.63 -35.86 -32.78
N SER A 126 3.70 -37.01 -32.10
CA SER A 126 3.99 -37.04 -30.66
C SER A 126 5.35 -36.42 -30.33
N GLY A 127 6.37 -36.68 -31.15
CA GLY A 127 7.69 -36.05 -31.04
C GLY A 127 7.64 -34.53 -31.27
N ALA A 128 6.91 -34.07 -32.29
CA ALA A 128 6.74 -32.64 -32.57
C ALA A 128 6.02 -31.91 -31.43
N VAL A 129 5.01 -32.54 -30.82
CA VAL A 129 4.28 -31.99 -29.66
C VAL A 129 5.16 -31.97 -28.42
N GLY A 130 5.95 -33.02 -28.16
CA GLY A 130 6.92 -33.04 -27.07
C GLY A 130 8.00 -31.97 -27.23
N GLY A 131 8.41 -31.64 -28.45
CA GLY A 131 9.32 -30.52 -28.73
C GLY A 131 8.68 -29.14 -28.48
N LEU A 132 7.36 -29.02 -28.66
CA LEU A 132 6.62 -27.78 -28.38
C LEU A 132 6.38 -27.55 -26.88
N LEU A 133 6.23 -28.63 -26.11
CA LEU A 133 6.10 -28.61 -24.66
C LEU A 133 7.19 -29.46 -24.00
N PRO A 134 8.44 -28.96 -23.90
CA PRO A 134 9.54 -29.72 -23.33
C PRO A 134 9.23 -30.19 -21.89
N GLY A 135 9.35 -31.50 -21.65
CA GLY A 135 9.10 -32.12 -20.34
C GLY A 135 7.63 -32.46 -20.06
N ALA A 136 6.69 -32.08 -20.93
CA ALA A 136 5.30 -32.50 -20.81
C ALA A 136 5.13 -33.96 -21.23
N GLN A 137 4.30 -34.70 -20.50
CA GLN A 137 3.90 -36.05 -20.90
C GLN A 137 2.94 -35.97 -22.10
N VAL A 138 3.10 -36.88 -23.07
CA VAL A 138 2.29 -36.94 -24.29
C VAL A 138 1.43 -38.20 -24.27
N PHE A 139 0.11 -38.04 -24.33
CA PHE A 139 -0.86 -39.12 -24.31
C PHE A 139 -1.53 -39.28 -25.68
N PRO A 140 -1.22 -40.35 -26.43
CA PRO A 140 -1.96 -40.70 -27.64
C PRO A 140 -3.32 -41.30 -27.25
N VAL A 141 -4.41 -40.72 -27.73
CA VAL A 141 -5.78 -41.17 -27.40
C VAL A 141 -6.71 -41.15 -28.61
N SER A 142 -7.70 -42.03 -28.58
CA SER A 142 -8.87 -41.92 -29.45
C SER A 142 -10.13 -41.80 -28.60
N SER A 143 -10.84 -40.68 -28.73
CA SER A 143 -12.15 -40.50 -28.08
C SER A 143 -13.23 -41.41 -28.69
N LEU A 144 -12.99 -42.00 -29.87
CA LEU A 144 -13.91 -42.91 -30.54
C LEU A 144 -13.73 -44.36 -30.05
N THR A 145 -12.49 -44.86 -30.04
CA THR A 145 -12.20 -46.26 -29.63
C THR A 145 -12.02 -46.39 -28.12
N GLY A 146 -11.70 -45.29 -27.43
CA GLY A 146 -11.35 -45.28 -26.00
C GLY A 146 -9.89 -45.63 -25.71
N GLU A 147 -9.07 -45.90 -26.73
CA GLU A 147 -7.65 -46.20 -26.58
C GLU A 147 -6.90 -45.03 -25.93
N GLY A 148 -5.97 -45.35 -25.00
CA GLY A 148 -5.16 -44.37 -24.26
C GLY A 148 -5.91 -43.54 -23.21
N MET A 149 -7.25 -43.64 -23.15
CA MET A 149 -8.06 -42.83 -22.22
C MET A 149 -7.86 -43.23 -20.76
N VAL A 150 -7.59 -44.52 -20.48
CA VAL A 150 -7.39 -45.01 -19.11
C VAL A 150 -6.11 -44.41 -18.51
N ASP A 151 -5.02 -44.39 -19.27
CA ASP A 151 -3.74 -43.84 -18.83
C ASP A 151 -3.84 -42.32 -18.60
N LEU A 152 -4.50 -41.61 -19.50
CA LEU A 152 -4.77 -40.17 -19.34
C LEU A 152 -5.60 -39.90 -18.08
N GLN A 153 -6.63 -40.70 -17.81
CA GLN A 153 -7.47 -40.55 -16.61
C GLN A 153 -6.69 -40.82 -15.32
N ALA A 154 -5.82 -41.83 -15.32
CA ALA A 154 -4.98 -42.16 -14.19
C ALA A 154 -4.00 -41.02 -13.87
N GLU A 155 -3.34 -40.45 -14.87
CA GLU A 155 -2.42 -39.31 -14.69
C GLU A 155 -3.16 -38.07 -14.17
N LEU A 156 -4.33 -37.76 -14.74
CA LEU A 156 -5.17 -36.65 -14.29
C LEU A 156 -5.62 -36.85 -12.84
N ALA A 157 -5.97 -38.07 -12.44
CA ALA A 157 -6.34 -38.38 -11.07
C ALA A 157 -5.15 -38.19 -10.11
N ALA A 158 -3.98 -38.74 -10.46
CA ALA A 158 -2.77 -38.61 -9.64
C ALA A 158 -2.31 -37.15 -9.46
N ARG A 159 -2.49 -36.31 -10.48
CA ARG A 159 -2.23 -34.86 -10.37
C ARG A 159 -3.27 -34.16 -9.48
N ALA A 160 -4.54 -34.50 -9.63
CA ALA A 160 -5.61 -33.91 -8.85
C ALA A 160 -5.44 -34.18 -7.35
N GLU A 161 -5.06 -35.42 -7.00
CA GLU A 161 -4.82 -35.85 -5.63
C GLU A 161 -3.62 -35.13 -5.01
N ARG A 162 -2.48 -35.06 -5.72
CA ARG A 162 -1.31 -34.28 -5.26
C ARG A 162 -1.62 -32.81 -5.01
N GLN A 163 -2.54 -32.24 -5.78
CA GLN A 163 -2.90 -30.83 -5.63
C GLN A 163 -3.91 -30.59 -4.50
N GLN A 164 -4.79 -31.56 -4.23
CA GLN A 164 -5.78 -31.43 -3.15
C GLN A 164 -5.13 -31.25 -1.78
N ASP A 165 -3.94 -31.81 -1.58
CA ASP A 165 -3.17 -31.70 -0.33
C ASP A 165 -2.47 -30.33 -0.16
N GLN A 166 -2.52 -29.43 -1.15
CA GLN A 166 -1.94 -28.10 -1.03
C GLN A 166 -2.87 -27.16 -0.27
N GLU A 167 -2.37 -26.59 0.83
CA GLU A 167 -3.09 -25.58 1.59
C GLU A 167 -3.29 -24.30 0.78
N ALA A 168 -4.52 -23.76 0.83
CA ALA A 168 -4.83 -22.48 0.22
C ALA A 168 -4.03 -21.38 0.92
N ARG A 169 -3.29 -20.59 0.15
CA ARG A 169 -2.44 -19.51 0.68
C ARG A 169 -3.11 -18.14 0.61
N GLY A 170 -2.76 -17.29 1.55
CA GLY A 170 -3.22 -15.90 1.62
C GLY A 170 -4.69 -15.72 1.95
N TYR A 171 -5.14 -14.46 1.91
CA TYR A 171 -6.56 -14.12 2.08
C TYR A 171 -7.38 -14.38 0.82
N PHE A 172 -8.68 -14.57 1.01
CA PHE A 172 -9.58 -14.97 -0.07
C PHE A 172 -9.72 -13.89 -1.13
N ARG A 173 -9.58 -14.30 -2.39
CA ARG A 173 -9.81 -13.47 -3.58
C ARG A 173 -10.48 -14.30 -4.66
N LEU A 174 -11.55 -13.79 -5.25
CA LEU A 174 -12.27 -14.43 -6.36
C LEU A 174 -12.53 -13.41 -7.46
N SER A 175 -12.09 -13.78 -8.67
CA SER A 175 -12.36 -13.01 -9.87
C SER A 175 -13.69 -13.42 -10.49
N VAL A 176 -14.61 -12.48 -10.60
CA VAL A 176 -15.97 -12.72 -11.08
C VAL A 176 -15.99 -13.03 -12.58
N ASP A 177 -16.62 -14.14 -12.96
CA ASP A 177 -16.86 -14.50 -14.36
C ASP A 177 -18.29 -14.18 -14.82
N ARG A 178 -19.28 -14.39 -13.95
CA ARG A 178 -20.70 -14.15 -14.20
C ARG A 178 -21.41 -13.79 -12.90
N ALA A 179 -22.49 -13.03 -13.03
CA ALA A 179 -23.46 -12.78 -11.97
C ALA A 179 -24.87 -12.94 -12.51
N PHE A 180 -25.76 -13.57 -11.75
CA PHE A 180 -27.16 -13.77 -12.10
C PHE A 180 -28.01 -13.90 -10.84
N VAL A 181 -29.30 -13.63 -10.94
CA VAL A 181 -30.25 -13.82 -9.84
C VAL A 181 -30.98 -15.15 -10.02
N LEU A 182 -30.94 -16.01 -9.01
CA LEU A 182 -31.67 -17.27 -8.99
C LEU A 182 -32.90 -17.14 -8.08
N LYS A 183 -34.08 -17.43 -8.63
CA LYS A 183 -35.36 -17.33 -7.92
C LYS A 183 -35.32 -18.14 -6.62
N GLY A 184 -35.58 -17.47 -5.49
CA GLY A 184 -35.57 -18.07 -4.15
C GLY A 184 -34.20 -18.09 -3.46
N ALA A 185 -33.09 -18.08 -4.20
CA ALA A 185 -31.75 -18.07 -3.63
C ALA A 185 -31.18 -16.65 -3.46
N GLY A 186 -31.42 -15.77 -4.44
CA GLY A 186 -30.88 -14.40 -4.48
C GLY A 186 -29.80 -14.21 -5.54
N LEU A 187 -28.91 -13.25 -5.30
CA LEU A 187 -27.80 -12.91 -6.21
C LEU A 187 -26.69 -13.96 -6.10
N ILE A 188 -26.40 -14.63 -7.22
CA ILE A 188 -25.32 -15.59 -7.33
C ILE A 188 -24.23 -15.00 -8.21
N VAL A 189 -23.02 -14.99 -7.68
CA VAL A 189 -21.80 -14.61 -8.39
C VAL A 189 -20.93 -15.84 -8.55
N THR A 190 -20.47 -16.13 -9.76
CA THR A 190 -19.52 -17.22 -9.99
C THR A 190 -18.18 -16.70 -10.49
N GLY A 191 -17.12 -17.44 -10.18
CA GLY A 191 -15.77 -17.06 -10.57
C GLY A 191 -14.73 -18.04 -10.05
N THR A 192 -13.48 -17.81 -10.44
CA THR A 192 -12.35 -18.62 -10.01
C THR A 192 -11.74 -18.01 -8.76
N ALA A 193 -11.63 -18.79 -7.68
CA ALA A 193 -10.91 -18.40 -6.48
C ALA A 193 -9.41 -18.39 -6.77
N MET A 194 -8.81 -17.20 -6.71
CA MET A 194 -7.40 -16.95 -7.01
C MET A 194 -6.51 -17.19 -5.79
N ALA A 195 -7.01 -16.92 -4.60
CA ALA A 195 -6.26 -17.07 -3.34
C ALA A 195 -7.20 -17.37 -2.18
N GLY A 196 -6.64 -17.91 -1.10
CA GLY A 196 -7.30 -18.14 0.17
C GLY A 196 -8.50 -19.09 0.15
N ARG A 197 -9.27 -19.04 1.24
CA ARG A 197 -10.46 -19.85 1.47
C ARG A 197 -11.60 -18.96 1.99
N VAL A 198 -12.81 -19.28 1.58
CA VAL A 198 -14.06 -18.65 2.05
C VAL A 198 -15.00 -19.71 2.61
N ALA A 199 -15.70 -19.38 3.69
CA ALA A 199 -16.74 -20.18 4.30
C ALA A 199 -18.11 -19.50 4.23
N VAL A 200 -19.17 -20.31 4.35
CA VAL A 200 -20.52 -19.79 4.53
C VAL A 200 -20.58 -18.95 5.79
N GLY A 201 -21.09 -17.72 5.66
CA GLY A 201 -21.16 -16.74 6.74
C GLY A 201 -20.03 -15.72 6.74
N ASP A 202 -19.01 -15.88 5.90
CA ASP A 202 -17.93 -14.89 5.80
C ASP A 202 -18.45 -13.57 5.20
N SER A 203 -17.78 -12.48 5.59
CA SER A 203 -18.00 -11.15 5.01
C SER A 203 -16.85 -10.80 4.09
N LEU A 204 -17.16 -10.37 2.87
CA LEU A 204 -16.21 -9.98 1.85
C LEU A 204 -16.50 -8.54 1.38
N LEU A 205 -15.55 -7.96 0.68
CA LEU A 205 -15.74 -6.74 -0.10
C LEU A 205 -15.85 -7.10 -1.59
N LEU A 206 -16.91 -6.63 -2.22
CA LEU A 206 -17.08 -6.67 -3.66
C LEU A 206 -16.61 -5.35 -4.26
N TYR A 207 -15.55 -5.42 -5.04
CA TYR A 207 -15.00 -4.29 -5.77
C TYR A 207 -15.54 -4.28 -7.20
N THR A 208 -16.37 -3.28 -7.49
CA THR A 208 -16.90 -2.98 -8.83
C THR A 208 -16.33 -1.64 -9.31
N VAL A 209 -16.54 -1.32 -10.59
CA VAL A 209 -16.17 0.00 -11.15
C VAL A 209 -16.83 1.13 -10.36
N LYS A 210 -18.10 0.94 -9.95
CA LYS A 210 -18.87 1.96 -9.24
C LYS A 210 -18.38 2.16 -7.82
N SER A 211 -18.02 1.09 -7.11
CA SER A 211 -17.56 1.17 -5.72
C SER A 211 -16.11 1.66 -5.60
N GLY A 212 -15.34 1.61 -6.70
CA GLY A 212 -13.92 1.96 -6.69
C GLY A 212 -13.16 1.20 -5.60
N SER A 213 -12.38 1.94 -4.80
CA SER A 213 -11.53 1.39 -3.73
C SER A 213 -12.26 1.13 -2.41
N GLU A 214 -13.49 1.65 -2.22
CA GLU A 214 -14.24 1.45 -0.96
C GLU A 214 -14.81 0.03 -0.88
N GLY A 215 -15.32 -0.48 -2.00
CA GLY A 215 -15.94 -1.80 -2.07
C GLY A 215 -17.31 -1.86 -1.40
N ILE A 216 -18.12 -2.85 -1.80
CA ILE A 216 -19.45 -3.10 -1.23
C ILE A 216 -19.34 -4.29 -0.29
N LYS A 217 -19.72 -4.10 0.98
CA LYS A 217 -19.70 -5.20 1.95
C LYS A 217 -20.82 -6.20 1.64
N VAL A 218 -20.44 -7.46 1.48
CA VAL A 218 -21.35 -8.57 1.19
C VAL A 218 -21.09 -9.74 2.14
N ARG A 219 -22.12 -10.53 2.43
CA ARG A 219 -22.04 -11.76 3.23
C ARG A 219 -22.33 -12.97 2.35
N VAL A 220 -21.54 -14.02 2.53
CA VAL A 220 -21.72 -15.29 1.82
C VAL A 220 -22.81 -16.12 2.49
N ARG A 221 -23.92 -16.35 1.81
CA ARG A 221 -25.06 -17.13 2.31
C ARG A 221 -24.95 -18.62 2.01
N SER A 222 -24.45 -18.97 0.83
CA SER A 222 -24.22 -20.36 0.42
C SER A 222 -23.12 -20.41 -0.63
N ILE A 223 -22.43 -21.55 -0.70
CA ILE A 223 -21.33 -21.78 -1.62
C ILE A 223 -21.63 -23.05 -2.42
N HIS A 224 -21.41 -23.00 -3.73
CA HIS A 224 -21.22 -24.20 -4.53
C HIS A 224 -19.79 -24.18 -5.08
N ALA A 225 -18.99 -25.18 -4.73
CA ALA A 225 -17.65 -25.35 -5.26
C ALA A 225 -17.69 -26.42 -6.36
N GLN A 226 -17.23 -26.09 -7.56
CA GLN A 226 -17.21 -27.01 -8.71
C GLN A 226 -18.57 -27.67 -8.99
N ASP A 227 -19.63 -26.84 -8.95
CA ASP A 227 -21.03 -27.23 -9.21
C ASP A 227 -21.71 -28.08 -8.12
N GLU A 228 -21.06 -28.27 -6.96
CA GLU A 228 -21.64 -28.98 -5.82
C GLU A 228 -21.78 -28.07 -4.59
N ALA A 229 -22.86 -28.26 -3.83
CA ALA A 229 -23.07 -27.53 -2.58
C ALA A 229 -21.93 -27.82 -1.59
N ALA A 230 -21.34 -26.76 -1.03
CA ALA A 230 -20.19 -26.83 -0.15
C ALA A 230 -20.33 -25.85 1.02
N SER A 231 -19.69 -26.17 2.14
CA SER A 231 -19.57 -25.24 3.28
C SER A 231 -18.44 -24.23 3.10
N THR A 232 -17.46 -24.55 2.24
CA THR A 232 -16.31 -23.68 1.94
C THR A 232 -15.90 -23.77 0.47
N GLY A 233 -15.30 -22.70 -0.05
CA GLY A 233 -14.61 -22.66 -1.34
C GLY A 233 -13.16 -22.20 -1.15
N GLN A 234 -12.25 -22.64 -2.01
CA GLN A 234 -10.82 -22.33 -1.87
C GLN A 234 -10.13 -22.05 -3.21
N SER A 235 -8.92 -21.49 -3.16
CA SER A 235 -8.08 -21.23 -4.32
C SER A 235 -7.94 -22.46 -5.23
N GLY A 236 -7.96 -22.24 -6.55
CA GLY A 236 -7.93 -23.32 -7.54
C GLY A 236 -9.29 -24.01 -7.75
N GLN A 237 -10.37 -23.48 -7.14
CA GLN A 237 -11.74 -23.90 -7.43
C GLN A 237 -12.53 -22.79 -8.09
N ARG A 238 -13.45 -23.21 -8.97
CA ARG A 238 -14.50 -22.35 -9.46
C ARG A 238 -15.67 -22.40 -8.48
N CYS A 239 -16.00 -21.26 -7.89
CA CYS A 239 -17.01 -21.15 -6.85
C CYS A 239 -18.21 -20.33 -7.36
N ALA A 240 -19.41 -20.74 -6.99
CA ALA A 240 -20.62 -19.94 -7.06
C ALA A 240 -21.00 -19.53 -5.64
N LEU A 241 -21.00 -18.23 -5.38
CA LEU A 241 -21.27 -17.63 -4.09
C LEU A 241 -22.62 -16.94 -4.15
N ASN A 242 -23.53 -17.31 -3.25
CA ASN A 242 -24.76 -16.57 -3.02
C ASN A 242 -24.46 -15.42 -2.06
N LEU A 243 -24.66 -14.20 -2.53
CA LEU A 243 -24.29 -12.98 -1.81
C LEU A 243 -25.52 -12.27 -1.26
N VAL A 244 -25.37 -11.74 -0.05
CA VAL A 244 -26.35 -10.87 0.60
C VAL A 244 -25.65 -9.55 0.94
N GLY A 245 -26.22 -8.43 0.52
CA GLY A 245 -25.70 -7.09 0.74
C GLY A 245 -26.48 -6.07 -0.06
N ASP A 246 -26.08 -4.80 0.05
CA ASP A 246 -26.63 -3.70 -0.75
C ASP A 246 -25.98 -3.70 -2.14
N VAL A 247 -26.29 -4.73 -2.93
CA VAL A 247 -25.75 -4.94 -4.29
C VAL A 247 -26.80 -5.58 -5.19
N GLU A 248 -26.96 -5.02 -6.37
CA GLU A 248 -27.80 -5.58 -7.42
C GLU A 248 -26.95 -6.27 -8.49
N ARG A 249 -27.58 -7.07 -9.36
CA ARG A 249 -26.86 -7.74 -10.46
C ARG A 249 -26.19 -6.66 -11.33
N GLU A 250 -26.93 -5.61 -11.65
CA GLU A 250 -26.57 -4.55 -12.60
C GLU A 250 -25.28 -3.81 -12.22
N ASP A 251 -24.89 -3.88 -10.95
CA ASP A 251 -23.64 -3.32 -10.45
C ASP A 251 -22.41 -4.20 -10.72
N ILE A 252 -22.63 -5.48 -11.04
CA ILE A 252 -21.58 -6.50 -11.17
C ILE A 252 -21.27 -6.75 -12.64
N GLN A 253 -19.99 -6.63 -12.96
CA GLN A 253 -19.43 -6.93 -14.26
C GLN A 253 -18.39 -8.05 -14.17
N ARG A 254 -18.14 -8.69 -15.32
CA ARG A 254 -17.06 -9.66 -15.44
C ARG A 254 -15.72 -8.99 -15.13
N GLY A 255 -14.92 -9.64 -14.29
CA GLY A 255 -13.63 -9.12 -13.83
C GLY A 255 -13.70 -8.22 -12.61
N ASP A 256 -14.88 -7.97 -12.05
CA ASP A 256 -15.00 -7.46 -10.68
C ASP A 256 -14.40 -8.48 -9.69
N MET A 257 -14.03 -8.01 -8.50
CA MET A 257 -13.29 -8.82 -7.52
C MET A 257 -14.04 -8.91 -6.20
N LEU A 258 -14.21 -10.14 -5.71
CA LEU A 258 -14.60 -10.41 -4.33
C LEU A 258 -13.34 -10.71 -3.53
N ALA A 259 -13.10 -9.99 -2.45
CA ALA A 259 -11.93 -10.24 -1.62
C ALA A 259 -12.17 -10.00 -0.13
N ASP A 260 -11.30 -10.57 0.69
CA ASP A 260 -11.19 -10.22 2.09
C ASP A 260 -10.82 -8.74 2.25
N ALA A 261 -11.34 -8.07 3.28
CA ALA A 261 -11.09 -6.65 3.54
C ALA A 261 -9.62 -6.34 3.86
N ARG A 262 -8.82 -7.35 4.22
CA ARG A 262 -7.38 -7.24 4.47
C ARG A 262 -6.53 -7.27 3.20
N CYS A 263 -7.11 -7.61 2.05
CA CYS A 263 -6.41 -7.55 0.77
C CYS A 263 -6.15 -6.10 0.34
N VAL A 264 -5.18 -5.91 -0.58
CA VAL A 264 -4.92 -4.61 -1.21
C VAL A 264 -6.20 -4.10 -1.86
N ALA A 265 -6.59 -2.84 -1.61
CA ALA A 265 -7.72 -2.21 -2.28
C ALA A 265 -7.41 -1.94 -3.77
N PRO A 266 -8.42 -1.89 -4.66
CA PRO A 266 -8.24 -1.54 -6.06
C PRO A 266 -7.49 -0.22 -6.25
N GLY A 267 -6.54 -0.20 -7.18
CA GLY A 267 -5.73 0.96 -7.51
C GLY A 267 -5.71 1.25 -9.01
N LEU A 268 -5.31 2.47 -9.37
CA LEU A 268 -5.15 2.90 -10.77
C LEU A 268 -3.75 2.61 -11.32
N ARG A 269 -2.84 2.10 -10.49
CA ARG A 269 -1.43 1.86 -10.85
C ARG A 269 -0.89 0.65 -10.14
N PHE A 270 -0.12 -0.15 -10.85
CA PHE A 270 0.69 -1.21 -10.27
C PHE A 270 2.03 -1.31 -11.01
N ASP A 271 3.06 -1.74 -10.29
CA ASP A 271 4.38 -2.02 -10.82
C ASP A 271 4.48 -3.51 -11.16
N ALA A 272 5.19 -3.84 -12.25
CA ALA A 272 5.22 -5.17 -12.82
C ALA A 272 6.55 -5.49 -13.51
N ARG A 273 6.85 -6.79 -13.59
CA ARG A 273 7.82 -7.36 -14.52
C ARG A 273 7.09 -7.67 -15.82
N LEU A 274 7.51 -7.07 -16.93
CA LEU A 274 6.95 -7.34 -18.26
C LEU A 274 7.98 -8.06 -19.11
N ARG A 275 7.56 -9.15 -19.75
CA ARG A 275 8.28 -9.81 -20.83
C ARG A 275 7.54 -9.58 -22.15
N LEU A 276 8.22 -9.03 -23.14
CA LEU A 276 7.74 -8.94 -24.51
C LEU A 276 8.05 -10.23 -25.28
N LEU A 277 7.28 -10.50 -26.32
CA LEU A 277 7.61 -11.56 -27.28
C LEU A 277 8.75 -11.13 -28.20
N ASP A 278 9.51 -12.09 -28.70
CA ASP A 278 10.69 -11.82 -29.54
C ASP A 278 10.31 -11.51 -31.00
N ASP A 279 9.12 -11.96 -31.43
CA ASP A 279 8.61 -11.90 -32.80
C ASP A 279 7.62 -10.74 -33.04
N LEU A 280 7.75 -9.66 -32.28
CA LEU A 280 6.83 -8.53 -32.40
C LEU A 280 7.00 -7.76 -33.72
N PRO A 281 5.90 -7.37 -34.38
CA PRO A 281 5.96 -6.59 -35.62
C PRO A 281 6.42 -5.14 -35.39
N PHE A 282 6.43 -4.67 -34.14
CA PHE A 282 6.87 -3.33 -33.76
C PHE A 282 7.37 -3.32 -32.31
N SER A 283 8.19 -2.33 -31.99
CA SER A 283 8.66 -2.10 -30.61
C SER A 283 7.61 -1.33 -29.79
N LEU A 284 7.32 -1.83 -28.59
CA LEU A 284 6.44 -1.14 -27.63
C LEU A 284 7.08 0.17 -27.15
N LYS A 285 6.36 1.29 -27.25
CA LYS A 285 6.84 2.61 -26.85
C LYS A 285 6.42 2.98 -25.44
N HIS A 286 7.17 3.91 -24.84
CA HIS A 286 6.82 4.50 -23.56
C HIS A 286 5.45 5.19 -23.60
N LEU A 287 4.61 4.95 -22.58
CA LEU A 287 3.24 5.44 -22.44
C LEU A 287 2.27 5.00 -23.56
N GLN A 288 2.65 4.00 -24.35
CA GLN A 288 1.78 3.46 -25.39
C GLN A 288 0.53 2.82 -24.75
N PRO A 289 -0.66 3.05 -25.33
CA PRO A 289 -1.88 2.35 -24.92
C PRO A 289 -1.79 0.87 -25.28
N VAL A 290 -2.23 0.02 -24.36
CA VAL A 290 -2.31 -1.42 -24.51
C VAL A 290 -3.62 -1.94 -23.91
N LYS A 291 -4.01 -3.15 -24.30
CA LYS A 291 -5.08 -3.89 -23.64
C LYS A 291 -4.49 -4.84 -22.62
N LEU A 292 -4.86 -4.64 -21.35
CA LEU A 292 -4.41 -5.43 -20.22
C LEU A 292 -5.43 -6.51 -19.88
N TYR A 293 -4.91 -7.71 -19.67
CA TYR A 293 -5.65 -8.92 -19.35
C TYR A 293 -5.16 -9.45 -17.98
N LEU A 294 -5.91 -9.23 -16.90
CA LEU A 294 -5.62 -9.70 -15.53
C LEU A 294 -6.92 -10.15 -14.82
N GLY A 295 -6.92 -11.31 -14.13
CA GLY A 295 -8.13 -11.84 -13.46
C GLY A 295 -9.19 -12.32 -14.46
N ALA A 296 -10.41 -11.81 -14.48
CA ALA A 296 -11.35 -11.95 -15.61
C ALA A 296 -11.54 -10.61 -16.35
N ARG A 297 -10.74 -9.61 -15.98
CA ARG A 297 -10.79 -8.25 -16.51
C ARG A 297 -10.02 -8.14 -17.82
N ARG A 298 -10.56 -7.28 -18.69
CA ARG A 298 -9.95 -6.73 -19.89
C ARG A 298 -10.16 -5.23 -19.83
N LEU A 299 -9.08 -4.44 -19.79
CA LEU A 299 -9.18 -2.99 -19.74
C LEU A 299 -8.06 -2.30 -20.51
N ALA A 300 -8.26 -1.02 -20.83
CA ALA A 300 -7.24 -0.18 -21.43
C ALA A 300 -6.26 0.32 -20.36
N ALA A 301 -4.96 0.20 -20.64
CA ALA A 301 -3.89 0.68 -19.79
C ALA A 301 -2.81 1.39 -20.61
N ARG A 302 -1.98 2.20 -19.94
CA ARG A 302 -0.74 2.73 -20.53
C ARG A 302 0.46 2.11 -19.86
N VAL A 303 1.48 1.74 -20.65
CA VAL A 303 2.71 1.13 -20.14
C VAL A 303 3.78 2.19 -19.91
N TYR A 304 4.18 2.37 -18.65
CA TYR A 304 5.23 3.29 -18.26
C TYR A 304 6.54 2.52 -17.99
N PHE A 305 7.56 2.71 -18.80
CA PHE A 305 8.87 2.07 -18.58
C PHE A 305 9.61 2.72 -17.41
N LEU A 306 9.98 1.91 -16.42
CA LEU A 306 10.75 2.36 -15.25
C LEU A 306 12.25 2.36 -15.54
N GLU A 307 12.71 1.57 -16.50
CA GLU A 307 14.10 1.50 -16.95
C GLU A 307 14.34 2.37 -18.20
N THR A 308 15.60 2.71 -18.47
CA THR A 308 15.99 3.61 -19.58
C THR A 308 15.80 2.95 -20.94
N ASP A 309 16.20 1.68 -21.05
CA ASP A 309 16.12 0.93 -22.30
C ASP A 309 14.74 0.28 -22.52
N GLY A 310 13.82 0.42 -21.55
CA GLY A 310 12.57 -0.33 -21.54
C GLY A 310 12.81 -1.85 -21.51
N PRO A 311 11.81 -2.68 -21.84
CA PRO A 311 11.97 -4.13 -21.98
C PRO A 311 12.78 -4.53 -23.25
N SER A 312 13.71 -3.69 -23.70
CA SER A 312 14.56 -3.93 -24.89
C SER A 312 15.86 -4.67 -24.54
N SER A 313 15.99 -5.18 -23.31
CA SER A 313 17.15 -5.98 -22.88
C SER A 313 17.24 -7.29 -23.69
N PRO A 314 18.42 -7.94 -23.76
CA PRO A 314 18.61 -9.20 -24.49
C PRO A 314 17.68 -10.35 -24.08
N ALA A 315 16.96 -10.22 -22.95
CA ALA A 315 16.00 -11.18 -22.43
C ALA A 315 14.52 -10.77 -22.67
N GLY A 316 14.25 -9.64 -23.34
CA GLY A 316 12.90 -9.12 -23.58
C GLY A 316 12.12 -8.73 -22.31
N MET A 317 12.80 -8.65 -21.16
CA MET A 317 12.21 -8.35 -19.85
C MET A 317 12.56 -6.94 -19.38
N GLY A 318 11.62 -6.28 -18.70
CA GLY A 318 11.84 -4.98 -18.07
C GLY A 318 10.83 -4.64 -16.98
N LEU A 319 11.21 -3.70 -16.13
CA LEU A 319 10.36 -3.12 -15.10
C LEU A 319 9.45 -2.05 -15.68
N VAL A 320 8.15 -2.22 -15.46
CA VAL A 320 7.12 -1.30 -15.94
C VAL A 320 6.13 -0.95 -14.84
N GLN A 321 5.48 0.19 -15.00
CA GLN A 321 4.28 0.56 -14.26
C GLN A 321 3.12 0.63 -15.24
N PHE A 322 1.99 0.02 -14.89
CA PHE A 322 0.75 0.21 -15.64
C PHE A 322 -0.05 1.36 -15.04
N VAL A 323 -0.60 2.20 -15.91
CA VAL A 323 -1.57 3.24 -15.53
C VAL A 323 -2.91 2.86 -16.14
N LEU A 324 -3.88 2.60 -15.27
CA LEU A 324 -5.20 2.09 -15.62
C LEU A 324 -6.21 3.23 -15.78
N GLN A 325 -7.24 3.02 -16.59
CA GLN A 325 -8.36 3.96 -16.72
C GLN A 325 -9.42 3.79 -15.63
N GLU A 326 -9.45 2.61 -15.01
CA GLU A 326 -10.38 2.24 -13.94
C GLU A 326 -9.61 1.49 -12.84
N PRO A 327 -10.01 1.59 -11.55
CA PRO A 327 -9.34 0.88 -10.47
C PRO A 327 -9.43 -0.63 -10.63
N LEU A 328 -8.33 -1.34 -10.41
CA LEU A 328 -8.27 -2.79 -10.44
C LEU A 328 -7.58 -3.30 -9.18
N GLN A 329 -8.16 -4.33 -8.56
CA GLN A 329 -7.45 -5.07 -7.51
C GLN A 329 -6.42 -6.00 -8.14
N VAL A 330 -5.18 -5.88 -7.68
CA VAL A 330 -4.08 -6.76 -8.07
C VAL A 330 -3.28 -7.15 -6.83
N CYS A 331 -2.64 -8.32 -6.87
CA CYS A 331 -1.68 -8.78 -5.87
C CYS A 331 -0.30 -8.92 -6.46
N TRP A 332 0.71 -8.91 -5.61
CA TRP A 332 1.99 -9.49 -5.96
C TRP A 332 1.83 -10.91 -6.53
N GLY A 333 2.57 -11.22 -7.61
CA GLY A 333 2.57 -12.51 -8.27
C GLY A 333 1.45 -12.72 -9.30
N ASP A 334 0.41 -11.88 -9.32
CA ASP A 334 -0.67 -11.98 -10.31
C ASP A 334 -0.12 -11.94 -11.73
N ARG A 335 -0.52 -12.90 -12.56
CA ARG A 335 -0.12 -12.99 -13.96
C ARG A 335 -1.02 -12.13 -14.83
N PHE A 336 -0.42 -11.49 -15.82
CA PHE A 336 -1.15 -10.71 -16.80
C PHE A 336 -0.60 -10.93 -18.21
N LEU A 337 -1.45 -10.61 -19.19
CA LEU A 337 -1.12 -10.57 -20.61
C LEU A 337 -1.42 -9.16 -21.14
N ILE A 338 -0.66 -8.72 -22.13
CA ILE A 338 -0.93 -7.48 -22.86
C ILE A 338 -1.06 -7.73 -24.37
N GLN A 339 -2.01 -7.03 -24.98
CA GLN A 339 -2.13 -6.90 -26.42
C GLN A 339 -1.96 -5.44 -26.81
N ASP A 340 -1.74 -5.21 -28.10
CA ASP A 340 -1.84 -3.88 -28.68
C ASP A 340 -3.26 -3.33 -28.53
N ASP A 341 -3.43 -2.02 -28.74
CA ASP A 341 -4.73 -1.38 -28.50
C ASP A 341 -5.86 -1.92 -29.41
N SER A 342 -5.50 -2.46 -30.59
CA SER A 342 -6.44 -3.09 -31.53
C SER A 342 -6.73 -4.57 -31.26
N GLU A 343 -6.03 -5.19 -30.30
CA GLU A 343 -6.18 -6.62 -29.93
C GLU A 343 -5.87 -7.59 -31.07
N SER A 344 -5.00 -7.18 -31.99
CA SER A 344 -4.59 -7.98 -33.13
C SER A 344 -3.31 -8.78 -32.85
N VAL A 345 -2.46 -8.27 -31.93
CA VAL A 345 -1.15 -8.81 -31.61
C VAL A 345 -1.00 -8.95 -30.09
N ILE A 346 -0.64 -10.15 -29.65
CA ILE A 346 -0.18 -10.38 -28.28
C ILE A 346 1.23 -9.80 -28.17
N LEU A 347 1.39 -8.81 -27.28
CA LEU A 347 2.67 -8.15 -27.10
C LEU A 347 3.58 -8.89 -26.11
N GLY A 348 2.97 -9.52 -25.12
CA GLY A 348 3.70 -10.18 -24.04
C GLY A 348 2.86 -10.33 -22.79
N GLY A 349 3.53 -10.51 -21.66
CA GLY A 349 2.90 -10.79 -20.38
C GLY A 349 3.92 -10.78 -19.25
N GLY A 350 3.45 -11.01 -18.04
CA GLY A 350 4.31 -10.79 -16.89
C GLY A 350 3.64 -11.06 -15.57
N ARG A 351 4.23 -10.50 -14.52
CA ARG A 351 3.72 -10.61 -13.15
C ARG A 351 3.72 -9.28 -12.44
N VAL A 352 2.72 -9.07 -11.61
CA VAL A 352 2.61 -7.90 -10.73
C VAL A 352 3.65 -8.02 -9.60
N LEU A 353 4.31 -6.91 -9.30
CA LEU A 353 5.30 -6.80 -8.23
C LEU A 353 4.79 -5.90 -7.11
N GLY A 354 4.43 -4.65 -7.46
CA GLY A 354 3.96 -3.64 -6.52
C GLY A 354 2.50 -3.31 -6.77
N PRO A 355 1.54 -3.91 -6.02
CA PRO A 355 0.11 -3.70 -6.27
C PRO A 355 -0.38 -2.29 -5.95
N ALA A 356 0.28 -1.57 -5.03
CA ALA A 356 -0.05 -0.20 -4.64
C ALA A 356 0.99 0.80 -5.14
N ALA A 357 1.15 0.91 -6.46
CA ALA A 357 2.25 1.71 -7.02
C ALA A 357 2.01 3.23 -6.93
N PRO A 358 3.02 4.04 -6.54
CA PRO A 358 2.87 5.48 -6.40
C PRO A 358 2.80 6.21 -7.74
N GLN A 359 2.19 7.39 -7.74
CA GLN A 359 1.99 8.23 -8.93
C GLN A 359 3.25 8.96 -9.43
N TRP A 360 4.20 9.30 -8.54
CA TRP A 360 5.31 10.21 -8.87
C TRP A 360 6.67 9.82 -8.28
N HIS A 361 7.34 8.79 -8.81
CA HIS A 361 8.77 8.58 -8.54
C HIS A 361 9.46 7.93 -9.75
N LYS A 362 9.82 8.71 -10.76
CA LYS A 362 10.49 8.18 -11.95
C LYS A 362 11.97 7.88 -11.65
N ARG A 363 12.38 6.63 -11.91
CA ARG A 363 13.76 6.15 -12.08
C ARG A 363 14.75 6.43 -10.93
N LYS A 364 14.30 6.40 -9.67
CA LYS A 364 15.27 6.37 -8.55
C LYS A 364 15.93 4.99 -8.48
N PRO A 365 17.26 4.89 -8.41
CA PRO A 365 17.95 3.59 -8.29
C PRO A 365 17.42 2.72 -7.17
N ALA A 366 17.13 3.30 -6.00
CA ALA A 366 16.54 2.61 -4.87
C ALA A 366 15.18 1.96 -5.21
N ARG A 367 14.32 2.63 -5.99
CA ARG A 367 13.02 2.09 -6.41
C ARG A 367 13.19 0.90 -7.36
N LEU A 368 14.14 0.99 -8.29
CA LEU A 368 14.41 -0.11 -9.23
C LEU A 368 14.98 -1.31 -8.49
N ALA A 369 15.91 -1.11 -7.57
CA ALA A 369 16.45 -2.16 -6.72
C ALA A 369 15.36 -2.80 -5.85
N TRP A 370 14.46 -2.02 -5.27
CA TRP A 370 13.31 -2.56 -4.51
C TRP A 370 12.37 -3.39 -5.39
N LEU A 371 12.02 -2.92 -6.59
CA LEU A 371 11.20 -3.71 -7.51
C LEU A 371 11.94 -4.97 -8.01
N ALA A 372 13.27 -4.94 -8.10
CA ALA A 372 14.07 -6.12 -8.36
C ALA A 372 14.00 -7.12 -7.19
N ALA A 373 14.07 -6.64 -5.95
CA ALA A 373 13.90 -7.46 -4.75
C ALA A 373 12.51 -8.12 -4.63
N LEU A 374 11.46 -7.49 -5.15
CA LEU A 374 10.13 -8.11 -5.23
C LEU A 374 10.02 -9.22 -6.29
N ASP A 375 11.04 -9.41 -7.13
CA ASP A 375 11.03 -10.33 -8.27
C ASP A 375 11.56 -11.74 -7.95
N HIS A 376 11.25 -12.26 -6.77
CA HIS A 376 11.50 -13.66 -6.40
C HIS A 376 10.18 -14.42 -6.28
N ASP A 377 10.15 -15.76 -6.26
CA ASP A 377 8.92 -16.54 -6.00
C ASP A 377 8.71 -16.80 -4.49
N ASP A 378 9.75 -16.60 -3.69
CA ASP A 378 9.76 -16.89 -2.25
C ASP A 378 9.65 -15.59 -1.41
N PRO A 379 8.63 -15.45 -0.55
CA PRO A 379 8.49 -14.31 0.36
C PRO A 379 9.71 -14.06 1.26
N ALA A 380 10.45 -15.10 1.66
CA ALA A 380 11.63 -14.92 2.50
C ALA A 380 12.77 -14.25 1.74
N ALA A 381 13.00 -14.69 0.50
CA ALA A 381 13.94 -14.05 -0.42
C ALA A 381 13.55 -12.59 -0.71
N ILE A 382 12.24 -12.31 -0.87
CA ILE A 382 11.75 -10.94 -1.07
C ILE A 382 12.11 -10.04 0.12
N LEU A 383 11.82 -10.49 1.35
CA LEU A 383 12.12 -9.71 2.56
C LEU A 383 13.63 -9.49 2.74
N GLY A 384 14.44 -10.54 2.53
CA GLY A 384 15.89 -10.43 2.60
C GLY A 384 16.44 -9.42 1.58
N ALA A 385 16.05 -9.55 0.32
CA ALA A 385 16.48 -8.65 -0.75
C ALA A 385 15.99 -7.21 -0.52
N TRP A 386 14.77 -7.01 -0.01
CA TRP A 386 14.26 -5.66 0.32
C TRP A 386 15.15 -5.00 1.38
N LEU A 387 15.47 -5.72 2.45
CA LEU A 387 16.32 -5.19 3.53
C LEU A 387 17.74 -4.88 3.04
N GLU A 388 18.30 -5.68 2.13
CA GLU A 388 19.60 -5.41 1.50
C GLU A 388 19.61 -4.13 0.65
N VAL A 389 18.47 -3.75 0.04
CA VAL A 389 18.38 -2.51 -0.74
C VAL A 389 18.59 -1.26 0.13
N GLY A 390 18.43 -1.38 1.46
CA GLY A 390 18.70 -0.28 2.39
C GLY A 390 17.70 0.89 2.26
N MET A 391 16.44 0.60 1.89
CA MET A 391 15.37 1.61 1.81
C MET A 391 14.80 2.05 3.17
N GLY A 392 15.41 1.59 4.27
CA GLY A 392 14.92 1.79 5.62
C GLY A 392 14.12 0.59 6.13
N PRO A 393 13.42 0.75 7.27
CA PRO A 393 12.67 -0.33 7.89
C PRO A 393 11.51 -0.80 7.01
N VAL A 394 11.24 -2.10 7.05
CA VAL A 394 10.14 -2.72 6.31
C VAL A 394 8.91 -2.75 7.20
N ASP A 395 7.84 -2.12 6.75
CA ASP A 395 6.52 -2.21 7.37
C ASP A 395 5.91 -3.59 7.08
N LEU A 396 5.78 -4.42 8.12
CA LEU A 396 5.27 -5.78 7.97
C LEU A 396 3.79 -5.80 7.58
N ALA A 397 3.00 -4.79 7.95
CA ALA A 397 1.61 -4.71 7.50
C ALA A 397 1.52 -4.41 6.01
N ALA A 398 2.41 -3.55 5.50
CA ALA A 398 2.51 -3.28 4.07
C ALA A 398 2.96 -4.53 3.28
N VAL A 399 3.93 -5.29 3.79
CA VAL A 399 4.35 -6.57 3.21
C VAL A 399 3.21 -7.56 3.20
N GLN A 400 2.55 -7.74 4.34
CA GLN A 400 1.45 -8.68 4.50
C GLN A 400 0.33 -8.40 3.49
N THR A 401 -0.04 -7.14 3.34
CA THR A 401 -1.07 -6.71 2.39
C THR A 401 -0.58 -6.94 0.95
N ALA A 402 0.63 -6.50 0.60
CA ALA A 402 1.15 -6.57 -0.78
C ALA A 402 1.33 -8.03 -1.27
N LEU A 403 1.85 -8.89 -0.40
CA LEU A 403 2.05 -10.32 -0.68
C LEU A 403 0.82 -11.18 -0.37
N ASN A 404 -0.25 -10.56 0.17
CA ASN A 404 -1.48 -11.23 0.60
C ASN A 404 -1.22 -12.41 1.53
N LEU A 405 -0.43 -12.19 2.57
CA LEU A 405 -0.11 -13.21 3.57
C LEU A 405 -1.13 -13.15 4.72
N ARG A 406 -1.57 -14.30 5.20
CA ARG A 406 -2.33 -14.37 6.46
C ARG A 406 -1.43 -14.16 7.67
N ASP A 407 -2.05 -13.95 8.83
CA ASP A 407 -1.33 -13.73 10.09
C ASP A 407 -0.45 -14.94 10.46
N ASP A 408 -0.96 -16.17 10.26
CA ASP A 408 -0.23 -17.42 10.47
C ASP A 408 0.94 -17.57 9.48
N GLU A 409 0.73 -17.22 8.22
CA GLU A 409 1.76 -17.30 7.17
C GLU A 409 2.89 -16.28 7.41
N LEU A 410 2.54 -15.06 7.81
CA LEU A 410 3.52 -14.05 8.18
C LEU A 410 4.32 -14.47 9.42
N ALA A 411 3.65 -15.03 10.44
CA ALA A 411 4.32 -15.52 11.63
C ALA A 411 5.30 -16.67 11.30
N ALA A 412 4.87 -17.62 10.47
CA ALA A 412 5.72 -18.70 9.98
C ALA A 412 6.91 -18.18 9.17
N LEU A 413 6.68 -17.22 8.26
CA LEU A 413 7.73 -16.57 7.47
C LEU A 413 8.79 -15.93 8.37
N LEU A 414 8.37 -15.14 9.37
CA LEU A 414 9.28 -14.47 10.31
C LEU A 414 10.03 -15.44 11.23
N SER A 415 9.56 -16.69 11.37
CA SER A 415 10.24 -17.73 12.16
C SER A 415 11.35 -18.46 11.40
N LEU A 416 11.49 -18.20 10.09
CA LEU A 416 12.50 -18.87 9.28
C LEU A 416 13.92 -18.49 9.71
N PRO A 417 14.88 -19.43 9.73
CA PRO A 417 16.27 -19.16 10.11
C PRO A 417 16.94 -18.07 9.29
N THR A 418 16.55 -17.94 8.02
CA THR A 418 17.06 -16.90 7.10
C THR A 418 16.73 -15.48 7.56
N LEU A 419 15.67 -15.29 8.36
CA LEU A 419 15.23 -14.00 8.90
C LEU A 419 15.54 -13.83 10.39
N ALA A 420 16.10 -14.85 11.07
CA ALA A 420 16.32 -14.85 12.52
C ALA A 420 17.32 -13.79 13.02
N GLY A 421 18.20 -13.29 12.16
CA GLY A 421 19.16 -12.22 12.49
C GLY A 421 18.57 -10.81 12.42
N LEU A 422 17.29 -10.67 12.04
CA LEU A 422 16.63 -9.39 11.86
C LEU A 422 15.96 -8.92 13.15
N LEU A 423 15.98 -7.62 13.37
CA LEU A 423 15.28 -6.99 14.49
C LEU A 423 13.82 -6.76 14.10
N ARG A 424 12.90 -7.19 14.97
CA ARG A 424 11.47 -6.87 14.87
C ARG A 424 11.10 -5.87 15.95
N LEU A 425 10.62 -4.70 15.55
CA LEU A 425 10.12 -3.67 16.46
C LEU A 425 8.61 -3.69 16.46
N ARG A 426 8.02 -4.07 17.59
CA ARG A 426 6.59 -3.94 17.83
C ARG A 426 6.34 -2.69 18.66
N GLY A 427 5.49 -1.80 18.15
CA GLY A 427 4.98 -0.67 18.92
C GLY A 427 3.50 -0.48 18.71
N ASP A 428 2.89 0.42 19.49
CA ASP A 428 1.45 0.75 19.43
C ASP A 428 1.00 1.26 18.05
N HIS A 429 1.94 1.58 17.16
CA HIS A 429 1.69 2.21 15.87
C HIS A 429 2.24 1.44 14.67
N GLY A 430 2.77 0.22 14.87
CA GLY A 430 3.21 -0.62 13.75
C GLY A 430 4.18 -1.74 14.13
N ASP A 431 4.42 -2.62 13.17
CA ASP A 431 5.33 -3.76 13.29
C ASP A 431 6.36 -3.68 12.16
N TRP A 432 7.63 -3.50 12.53
CA TRP A 432 8.71 -3.17 11.61
C TRP A 432 9.80 -4.21 11.64
N LEU A 433 10.36 -4.52 10.47
CA LEU A 433 11.50 -5.43 10.31
C LEU A 433 12.71 -4.65 9.76
N LEU A 434 13.89 -4.86 10.35
CA LEU A 434 15.11 -4.16 9.96
C LEU A 434 16.37 -4.93 10.36
N ASN A 435 17.49 -4.59 9.71
CA ASN A 435 18.81 -5.09 10.13
C ASN A 435 19.26 -4.38 11.43
N ALA A 436 20.03 -5.08 12.26
CA ALA A 436 20.62 -4.50 13.48
C ALA A 436 21.53 -3.30 13.17
N GLY A 437 22.26 -3.34 12.05
CA GLY A 437 23.09 -2.23 11.57
C GLY A 437 22.25 -0.99 11.25
N ASP A 438 21.16 -1.16 10.49
CA ASP A 438 20.25 -0.07 10.12
C ASP A 438 19.57 0.53 11.35
N TRP A 439 19.17 -0.30 12.32
CA TRP A 439 18.62 0.16 13.59
C TRP A 439 19.56 1.11 14.33
N ASN A 440 20.83 0.70 14.47
CA ASN A 440 21.84 1.52 15.14
C ASN A 440 22.13 2.79 14.35
N ALA A 441 22.24 2.70 13.02
CA ALA A 441 22.46 3.86 12.16
C ALA A 441 21.33 4.90 12.28
N GLN A 442 20.07 4.47 12.30
CA GLN A 442 18.92 5.37 12.48
C GLN A 442 18.91 6.04 13.86
N ARG A 443 19.22 5.29 14.92
CA ARG A 443 19.35 5.83 16.28
C ARG A 443 20.45 6.86 16.39
N GLU A 444 21.63 6.59 15.83
CA GLU A 444 22.74 7.53 15.82
C GLU A 444 22.43 8.77 14.97
N GLN A 445 21.79 8.60 13.82
CA GLN A 445 21.37 9.70 12.95
C GLN A 445 20.37 10.61 13.67
N LEU A 446 19.36 10.05 14.33
CA LEU A 446 18.38 10.84 15.08
C LEU A 446 19.01 11.55 16.28
N PHE A 447 19.89 10.87 17.02
CA PHE A 447 20.63 11.49 18.12
C PHE A 447 21.51 12.65 17.62
N ALA A 448 22.24 12.44 16.52
CA ALA A 448 23.06 13.47 15.89
C ALA A 448 22.22 14.66 15.44
N GLN A 449 21.05 14.44 14.85
CA GLN A 449 20.14 15.50 14.44
C GLN A 449 19.71 16.40 15.63
N VAL A 450 19.38 15.80 16.78
CA VAL A 450 19.05 16.55 18.01
C VAL A 450 20.29 17.27 18.56
N ALA A 451 21.45 16.62 18.54
CA ALA A 451 22.70 17.21 19.01
C ALA A 451 23.15 18.41 18.15
N ASP A 452 22.98 18.32 16.83
CA ASP A 452 23.31 19.40 15.90
C ASP A 452 22.30 20.55 16.01
N TRP A 453 21.01 20.26 16.23
CA TRP A 453 20.03 21.29 16.57
C TRP A 453 20.46 22.11 17.78
N HIS A 454 20.99 21.49 18.84
CA HIS A 454 21.49 22.20 20.00
C HIS A 454 22.70 23.11 19.70
N LYS A 455 23.56 22.73 18.75
CA LYS A 455 24.70 23.57 18.33
C LYS A 455 24.22 24.79 17.55
N GLU A 456 23.24 24.59 16.67
CA GLU A 456 22.65 25.65 15.84
C GLU A 456 21.71 26.57 16.63
N HIS A 457 21.03 26.02 17.63
CA HIS A 457 20.05 26.71 18.48
C HIS A 457 20.37 26.52 19.98
N PRO A 458 21.49 27.07 20.52
CA PRO A 458 21.90 26.87 21.92
C PRO A 458 20.90 27.38 22.97
N MET A 459 19.98 28.25 22.52
CA MET A 459 18.94 28.89 23.32
C MET A 459 17.69 28.02 23.48
N ASP A 460 17.51 27.03 22.61
CA ASP A 460 16.34 26.18 22.64
C ASP A 460 16.52 25.08 23.68
N ALA A 461 15.46 24.79 24.44
CA ALA A 461 15.46 23.72 25.45
C ALA A 461 15.47 22.28 24.85
N GLY A 462 15.48 22.16 23.54
CA GLY A 462 15.38 20.91 22.79
C GLY A 462 14.80 21.15 21.39
N MET A 463 14.89 20.18 20.49
CA MET A 463 14.31 20.25 19.15
C MET A 463 12.79 19.96 19.19
N PRO A 464 11.93 20.73 18.48
CA PRO A 464 10.52 20.38 18.34
C PRO A 464 10.33 19.02 17.67
N GLN A 465 9.53 18.12 18.25
CA GLN A 465 9.33 16.76 17.72
C GLN A 465 8.77 16.75 16.30
N ALA A 466 7.93 17.73 15.95
CA ALA A 466 7.35 17.86 14.60
C ALA A 466 8.41 18.03 13.50
N LEU A 467 9.60 18.54 13.82
CA LEU A 467 10.70 18.66 12.86
C LEU A 467 11.42 17.33 12.61
N LEU A 468 11.37 16.39 13.56
CA LEU A 468 11.97 15.06 13.41
C LEU A 468 11.18 14.20 12.42
N LEU A 469 9.90 14.47 12.18
CA LEU A 469 9.11 13.76 11.16
C LEU A 469 9.67 13.97 9.74
N ARG A 470 10.34 15.10 9.49
CA ARG A 470 10.97 15.36 8.19
C ARG A 470 12.26 14.56 8.07
N GLY A 471 12.25 13.56 7.18
CA GLY A 471 13.42 12.73 6.87
C GLY A 471 13.42 11.36 7.55
N ASN A 472 12.41 11.05 8.36
CA ASN A 472 12.25 9.72 8.97
C ASN A 472 11.18 8.88 8.22
N PRO A 473 11.28 7.53 8.27
CA PRO A 473 10.39 6.60 7.53
C PRO A 473 8.89 6.71 7.85
N GLY A 474 8.52 7.40 8.93
CA GLY A 474 7.14 7.67 9.32
C GLY A 474 7.00 7.98 10.82
N PRO A 475 5.83 8.45 11.26
CA PRO A 475 5.59 8.81 12.66
C PRO A 475 5.69 7.61 13.61
N ALA A 476 5.19 6.45 13.19
CA ALA A 476 5.21 5.23 13.98
C ALA A 476 6.64 4.71 14.23
N PHE A 477 7.46 4.63 13.17
CA PHE A 477 8.85 4.22 13.31
C PHE A 477 9.67 5.23 14.10
N LEU A 478 9.46 6.53 13.87
CA LEU A 478 10.11 7.60 14.64
C LEU A 478 9.81 7.49 16.14
N ALA A 479 8.56 7.16 16.51
CA ALA A 479 8.19 6.94 17.90
C ALA A 479 8.98 5.79 18.53
N ALA A 480 9.15 4.68 17.81
CA ALA A 480 9.94 3.53 18.29
C ALA A 480 11.43 3.89 18.49
N VAL A 481 12.03 4.65 17.57
CA VAL A 481 13.42 5.12 17.70
C VAL A 481 13.57 6.07 18.89
N LEU A 482 12.64 7.00 19.07
CA LEU A 482 12.63 7.95 20.19
C LEU A 482 12.49 7.21 21.52
N GLU A 483 11.55 6.28 21.62
CA GLU A 483 11.34 5.48 22.81
C GLU A 483 12.61 4.72 23.21
N ALA A 484 13.28 4.06 22.26
CA ALA A 484 14.53 3.37 22.51
C ALA A 484 15.63 4.30 23.05
N LEU A 485 15.82 5.48 22.44
CA LEU A 485 16.83 6.45 22.89
C LEU A 485 16.50 7.10 24.25
N VAL A 486 15.21 7.21 24.59
CA VAL A 486 14.76 7.67 25.91
C VAL A 486 14.98 6.58 26.97
N GLN A 487 14.66 5.32 26.67
CA GLN A 487 14.92 4.19 27.56
C GLN A 487 16.43 4.03 27.86
N GLU A 488 17.27 4.30 26.87
CA GLU A 488 18.74 4.35 27.00
C GLU A 488 19.26 5.59 27.72
N LYS A 489 18.38 6.52 28.10
CA LYS A 489 18.73 7.81 28.74
C LYS A 489 19.67 8.66 27.90
N ARG A 490 19.63 8.53 26.57
CA ARG A 490 20.37 9.38 25.63
C ARG A 490 19.58 10.63 25.27
N LEU A 491 18.26 10.52 25.18
CA LEU A 491 17.34 11.62 24.90
C LEU A 491 16.32 11.79 26.04
N LEU A 492 15.75 12.99 26.12
CA LEU A 492 14.66 13.35 27.01
C LEU A 492 13.54 13.98 26.17
N LEU A 493 12.29 13.58 26.46
CA LEU A 493 11.10 14.14 25.83
C LEU A 493 10.32 14.95 26.89
N ALA A 494 10.16 16.26 26.66
CA ALA A 494 9.43 17.14 27.55
C ALA A 494 8.66 18.21 26.76
N GLY A 495 7.35 18.34 27.02
CA GLY A 495 6.52 19.39 26.41
C GLY A 495 6.53 19.40 24.87
N GLY A 496 6.60 18.23 24.22
CA GLY A 496 6.66 18.11 22.76
C GLY A 496 8.03 18.45 22.13
N ARG A 497 9.08 18.54 22.96
CA ARG A 497 10.47 18.77 22.52
C ARG A 497 11.37 17.63 22.94
N VAL A 498 12.38 17.37 22.12
CA VAL A 498 13.37 16.30 22.29
C VAL A 498 14.74 16.94 22.52
N SER A 499 15.45 16.55 23.59
CA SER A 499 16.79 17.06 23.89
C SER A 499 17.71 15.91 24.28
N CYS A 500 19.00 16.00 23.95
CA CYS A 500 20.03 15.14 24.54
C CYS A 500 19.99 15.19 26.07
N ALA A 501 20.12 14.02 26.70
CA ALA A 501 20.16 13.92 28.16
C ALA A 501 21.31 14.74 28.73
N GLY A 502 21.02 15.53 29.77
CA GLY A 502 21.99 16.42 30.40
C GLY A 502 22.24 17.74 29.65
N TYR A 503 21.65 17.96 28.47
CA TYR A 503 21.72 19.25 27.80
C TYR A 503 20.99 20.32 28.61
N ARG A 504 21.65 21.48 28.77
CA ARG A 504 21.06 22.69 29.34
C ARG A 504 21.23 23.80 28.31
N ALA A 505 20.13 24.46 27.96
CA ALA A 505 20.17 25.63 27.10
C ALA A 505 21.15 26.64 27.70
N THR A 506 22.18 27.00 26.94
CA THR A 506 23.24 27.88 27.41
C THR A 506 22.99 29.25 26.79
N LEU A 507 22.81 30.26 27.64
CA LEU A 507 22.74 31.64 27.21
C LEU A 507 24.16 32.08 26.79
N PRO A 508 24.40 32.54 25.56
CA PRO A 508 25.68 33.12 25.17
C PRO A 508 26.09 34.22 26.15
N THR A 509 27.38 34.33 26.48
CA THR A 509 27.92 35.35 27.39
C THR A 509 27.53 36.78 26.99
N ALA A 510 27.40 37.06 25.68
CA ALA A 510 26.91 38.34 25.18
C ALA A 510 25.43 38.61 25.50
N ILE A 511 24.58 37.58 25.53
CA ILE A 511 23.16 37.67 25.90
C ILE A 511 23.04 37.78 27.43
N GLN A 512 23.86 37.05 28.18
CA GLN A 512 23.89 37.16 29.65
C GLN A 512 24.37 38.56 30.11
N ALA A 513 25.47 39.06 29.52
CA ALA A 513 25.94 40.43 29.78
C ALA A 513 24.92 41.49 29.27
N GLY A 514 24.26 41.23 28.15
CA GLY A 514 23.17 42.07 27.65
C GLY A 514 21.97 42.10 28.60
N TRP A 515 21.63 40.96 29.20
CA TRP A 515 20.58 40.84 30.21
C TRP A 515 20.93 41.61 31.48
N GLU A 516 22.14 41.44 32.03
CA GLU A 516 22.59 42.16 33.22
C GLU A 516 22.56 43.68 33.01
N ARG A 517 22.99 44.15 31.83
CA ARG A 517 22.94 45.57 31.45
C ARG A 517 21.50 46.07 31.31
N LEU A 518 20.62 45.29 30.70
CA LEU A 518 19.20 45.64 30.56
C LEU A 518 18.48 45.68 31.92
N GLN A 519 18.78 44.71 32.79
CA GLN A 519 18.25 44.66 34.14
C GLN A 519 18.71 45.86 34.95
N ALA A 520 20.01 46.16 34.97
CA ALA A 520 20.56 47.33 35.66
C ALA A 520 19.94 48.64 35.16
N TYR A 521 19.84 48.81 33.84
CA TYR A 521 19.23 49.99 33.22
C TYR A 521 17.73 50.15 33.55
N THR A 522 16.99 49.04 33.65
CA THR A 522 15.58 49.08 34.04
C THR A 522 15.41 49.38 35.53
N VAL A 523 16.30 48.86 36.39
CA VAL A 523 16.31 49.17 37.83
C VAL A 523 16.63 50.65 38.07
N GLU A 524 17.65 51.19 37.40
CA GLU A 524 18.08 52.59 37.55
C GLU A 524 16.97 53.59 37.23
N ARG A 525 16.14 53.28 36.21
CA ARG A 525 15.03 54.15 35.80
C ARG A 525 13.77 54.01 36.65
N GLY A 526 13.68 52.96 37.48
CA GLY A 526 12.51 52.71 38.33
C GLY A 526 11.20 52.76 37.56
N PHE A 527 10.28 53.64 37.98
CA PHE A 527 8.95 53.77 37.37
C PHE A 527 8.94 54.45 35.99
N HIS A 528 10.06 55.01 35.53
CA HIS A 528 10.18 55.58 34.19
C HIS A 528 10.52 54.49 33.17
N LEU A 529 9.50 53.73 32.75
CA LEU A 529 9.68 52.59 31.85
C LEU A 529 10.27 53.03 30.48
N PRO A 530 11.45 52.55 30.10
CA PRO A 530 12.10 52.98 28.86
C PRO A 530 11.38 52.46 27.61
N LEU A 531 11.49 53.19 26.50
CA LEU A 531 11.07 52.71 25.18
C LEU A 531 12.05 51.68 24.63
N LEU A 532 11.58 50.74 23.81
CA LEU A 532 12.45 49.79 23.08
C LEU A 532 13.55 50.49 22.27
N SER A 533 13.23 51.65 21.68
CA SER A 533 14.18 52.48 20.93
C SER A 533 15.20 53.20 21.83
N GLU A 534 14.83 53.51 23.08
CA GLU A 534 15.75 54.10 24.07
C GLU A 534 16.70 53.04 24.61
N ILE A 535 16.20 51.83 24.86
CA ILE A 535 17.03 50.67 25.23
C ILE A 535 18.06 50.40 24.14
N GLU A 536 17.66 50.42 22.86
CA GLU A 536 18.56 50.20 21.73
C GLU A 536 19.66 51.28 21.66
N ARG A 537 19.26 52.55 21.76
CA ARG A 537 20.18 53.69 21.70
C ARG A 537 21.14 53.74 22.88
N ASP A 538 20.62 53.59 24.10
CA ASP A 538 21.36 53.87 25.33
C ASP A 538 22.25 52.67 25.76
N LEU A 539 21.83 51.43 25.47
CA LEU A 539 22.64 50.24 25.76
C LEU A 539 23.57 49.83 24.61
N GLY A 540 23.37 50.36 23.40
CA GLY A 540 24.17 50.01 22.23
C GLY A 540 24.17 48.50 21.94
N LEU A 541 23.11 47.80 22.34
CA LEU A 541 22.94 46.38 22.04
C LEU A 541 22.52 46.29 20.57
N GLY A 542 23.31 45.62 19.72
CA GLY A 542 22.91 45.41 18.33
C GLY A 542 21.52 44.76 18.25
N THR A 543 20.69 45.17 17.29
CA THR A 543 19.25 44.84 17.21
C THR A 543 18.96 43.34 17.34
N LYS A 544 19.83 42.47 16.78
CA LYS A 544 19.71 41.00 16.92
C LYS A 544 19.92 40.50 18.36
N VAL A 545 20.91 41.06 19.06
CA VAL A 545 21.25 40.68 20.45
C VAL A 545 20.16 41.18 21.39
N GLN A 546 19.70 42.43 21.21
CA GLN A 546 18.59 42.97 22.00
C GLN A 546 17.31 42.15 21.84
N GLY A 547 16.93 41.80 20.60
CA GLY A 547 15.77 40.96 20.34
C GLY A 547 15.86 39.59 21.03
N ALA A 548 17.04 38.95 20.98
CA ALA A 548 17.26 37.66 21.64
C ALA A 548 17.22 37.76 23.18
N VAL A 549 17.82 38.79 23.78
CA VAL A 549 17.77 39.05 25.23
C VAL A 549 16.32 39.25 25.69
N ILE A 550 15.56 40.11 24.99
CA ILE A 550 14.18 40.42 25.33
C ILE A 550 13.29 39.18 25.20
N ALA A 551 13.38 38.46 24.07
CA ALA A 551 12.55 37.28 23.83
C ALA A 551 12.80 36.19 24.89
N THR A 552 14.07 36.00 25.28
CA THR A 552 14.45 35.06 26.33
C THR A 552 13.87 35.47 27.68
N ALA A 553 14.06 36.73 28.07
CA ALA A 553 13.63 37.24 29.37
C ALA A 553 12.09 37.31 29.51
N LEU A 554 11.36 37.55 28.43
CA LEU A 554 9.90 37.45 28.42
C LEU A 554 9.45 35.99 28.62
N LYS A 555 10.12 35.04 27.96
CA LYS A 555 9.79 33.60 28.05
C LYS A 555 10.11 33.01 29.43
N SER A 556 11.17 33.49 30.08
CA SER A 556 11.54 33.10 31.45
C SER A 556 10.76 33.86 32.54
N GLY A 557 9.91 34.84 32.17
CA GLY A 557 9.16 35.67 33.12
C GLY A 557 9.98 36.74 33.84
N GLN A 558 11.24 36.96 33.43
CA GLN A 558 12.13 37.96 34.01
C GLN A 558 11.85 39.38 33.51
N LEU A 559 11.16 39.53 32.37
CA LEU A 559 10.58 40.78 31.89
C LEU A 559 9.07 40.64 31.72
N VAL A 560 8.39 41.78 31.83
CA VAL A 560 6.98 41.92 31.53
C VAL A 560 6.80 42.98 30.45
N GLN A 561 6.01 42.64 29.43
CA GLN A 561 5.64 43.57 28.38
C GLN A 561 4.40 44.37 28.79
N VAL A 562 4.59 45.66 29.02
CA VAL A 562 3.50 46.59 29.42
C VAL A 562 2.75 47.09 28.18
N SER A 563 3.47 47.35 27.09
CA SER A 563 2.90 47.74 25.80
C SER A 563 3.75 47.20 24.65
N SER A 564 3.31 47.42 23.40
CA SER A 564 4.11 47.08 22.22
C SER A 564 5.46 47.82 22.17
N LYS A 565 5.63 48.89 22.96
CA LYS A 565 6.82 49.76 22.95
C LYS A 565 7.62 49.74 24.25
N ARG A 566 7.10 49.18 25.34
CA ARG A 566 7.69 49.27 26.69
C ARG A 566 7.75 47.93 27.40
N LEU A 567 8.85 47.73 28.09
CA LEU A 567 9.16 46.55 28.91
C LEU A 567 9.53 47.00 30.31
N THR A 568 9.31 46.14 31.29
CA THR A 568 9.72 46.38 32.68
C THR A 568 10.07 45.08 33.40
N LEU A 569 10.70 45.19 34.56
CA LEU A 569 10.94 44.07 35.46
C LEU A 569 9.68 43.80 36.30
N PRO A 570 9.40 42.53 36.66
CA PRO A 570 8.32 42.19 37.57
C PRO A 570 8.38 43.01 38.88
N SER A 571 9.55 43.18 39.49
CA SER A 571 9.69 43.96 40.72
C SER A 571 9.25 45.43 40.58
N VAL A 572 9.57 46.07 39.45
CA VAL A 572 9.19 47.45 39.16
C VAL A 572 7.68 47.56 38.93
N LEU A 573 7.11 46.62 38.19
CA LEU A 573 5.67 46.54 37.96
C LEU A 573 4.88 46.28 39.24
N GLN A 574 5.45 45.48 40.15
CA GLN A 574 4.90 45.27 41.49
C GLN A 574 4.88 46.58 42.28
N GLY A 575 5.98 47.34 42.28
CA GLY A 575 6.06 48.64 42.92
C GLY A 575 5.02 49.63 42.37
N LEU A 576 4.86 49.68 41.05
CA LEU A 576 3.80 50.48 40.41
C LEU A 576 2.41 50.06 40.87
N ALA A 577 2.15 48.76 41.00
CA ALA A 577 0.87 48.26 41.46
C ALA A 577 0.62 48.65 42.94
N VAL A 578 1.64 48.59 43.80
CA VAL A 578 1.55 49.03 45.21
C VAL A 578 1.23 50.52 45.31
N GLU A 579 1.88 51.38 44.52
CA GLU A 579 1.55 52.81 44.52
C GLU A 579 0.12 53.09 44.02
N ILE A 580 -0.37 52.33 43.03
CA ILE A 580 -1.77 52.42 42.62
C ILE A 580 -2.71 51.99 43.76
N GLN A 581 -2.34 51.04 44.60
CA GLN A 581 -3.13 50.70 45.81
C GLN A 581 -3.14 51.84 46.82
N HIS A 582 -2.00 52.51 47.04
CA HIS A 582 -1.95 53.68 47.91
C HIS A 582 -2.83 54.82 47.39
N LEU A 583 -2.84 55.04 46.07
CA LEU A 583 -3.74 56.00 45.44
C LEU A 583 -5.21 55.60 45.62
N ALA A 584 -5.55 54.33 45.34
CA ALA A 584 -6.91 53.81 45.47
C ALA A 584 -7.43 53.85 46.91
N ALA A 585 -6.56 53.70 47.91
CA ALA A 585 -6.92 53.79 49.33
C ALA A 585 -7.29 55.22 49.75
N ARG A 586 -6.72 56.23 49.09
CA ARG A 586 -7.05 57.65 49.31
C ARG A 586 -8.24 58.10 48.47
N GLN A 587 -8.45 57.47 47.33
CA GLN A 587 -9.46 57.84 46.36
C GLN A 587 -9.99 56.60 45.61
N GLU A 588 -11.24 56.21 45.88
CA GLU A 588 -11.82 54.97 45.34
C GLU A 588 -11.82 54.92 43.79
N ILE A 589 -12.03 56.07 43.14
CA ILE A 589 -11.97 56.22 41.68
C ILE A 589 -10.96 57.31 41.34
N PHE A 590 -9.87 56.93 40.69
CA PHE A 590 -8.77 57.82 40.30
C PHE A 590 -8.67 57.96 38.77
N SER A 591 -8.31 59.14 38.32
CA SER A 591 -8.13 59.50 36.91
C SER A 591 -6.68 59.33 36.46
N VAL A 592 -6.48 59.42 35.14
CA VAL A 592 -5.13 59.44 34.54
C VAL A 592 -4.30 60.62 35.07
N ILE A 593 -4.93 61.78 35.33
CA ILE A 593 -4.23 62.97 35.81
C ILE A 593 -3.73 62.76 37.24
N GLU A 594 -4.56 62.22 38.12
CA GLU A 594 -4.19 61.94 39.51
C GLU A 594 -3.12 60.86 39.60
N THR A 595 -3.24 59.80 38.79
CA THR A 595 -2.21 58.74 38.70
C THR A 595 -0.87 59.32 38.22
N LYS A 596 -0.91 60.20 37.23
CA LYS A 596 0.28 60.87 36.69
C LYS A 596 0.99 61.69 37.78
N VAL A 597 0.23 62.49 38.54
CA VAL A 597 0.77 63.30 39.64
C VAL A 597 1.32 62.42 40.75
N HIS A 598 0.62 61.35 41.10
CA HIS A 598 1.01 60.43 42.16
C HIS A 598 2.32 59.69 41.85
N LEU A 599 2.47 59.19 40.62
CA LEU A 599 3.65 58.42 40.19
C LEU A 599 4.79 59.31 39.65
N GLY A 600 4.55 60.61 39.43
CA GLY A 600 5.55 61.52 38.84
C GLY A 600 5.87 61.23 37.37
N LEU A 601 4.95 60.62 36.62
CA LEU A 601 5.19 60.12 35.26
C LEU A 601 4.66 61.04 34.16
N GLY A 602 5.04 60.76 32.90
CA GLY A 602 4.43 61.38 31.72
C GLY A 602 3.00 60.86 31.47
N ARG A 603 2.17 61.63 30.75
CA ARG A 603 0.77 61.25 30.46
C ARG A 603 0.70 59.94 29.68
N ASP A 604 1.52 59.78 28.64
CA ASP A 604 1.47 58.62 27.75
C ASP A 604 1.88 57.33 28.48
N LEU A 605 2.96 57.39 29.26
CA LEU A 605 3.40 56.26 30.08
C LEU A 605 2.35 55.87 31.14
N THR A 606 1.71 56.87 31.77
CA THR A 606 0.64 56.63 32.75
C THR A 606 -0.54 55.89 32.11
N ILE A 607 -0.92 56.25 30.88
CA ILE A 607 -2.00 55.59 30.15
C ILE A 607 -1.62 54.12 29.85
N GLU A 608 -0.44 53.87 29.31
CA GLU A 608 0.02 52.52 28.97
C GLU A 608 0.06 51.59 30.21
N ILE A 609 0.56 52.10 31.35
CA ILE A 609 0.57 51.35 32.62
C ILE A 609 -0.85 51.00 33.07
N LEU A 610 -1.77 51.97 33.03
CA LEU A 610 -3.15 51.76 33.45
C LEU A 610 -3.90 50.80 32.50
N GLU A 611 -3.65 50.86 31.20
CA GLU A 611 -4.21 49.92 30.22
C GLU A 611 -3.69 48.50 30.42
N TYR A 612 -2.39 48.35 30.73
CA TYR A 612 -1.83 47.06 31.10
C TYR A 612 -2.54 46.51 32.34
N PHE A 613 -2.69 47.31 33.40
CA PHE A 613 -3.37 46.89 34.62
C PHE A 613 -4.86 46.56 34.44
N ASP A 614 -5.53 47.23 33.50
CA ASP A 614 -6.89 46.87 33.08
C ASP A 614 -6.89 45.47 32.40
N SER A 615 -5.90 45.19 31.55
CA SER A 615 -5.79 43.92 30.81
C SER A 615 -5.55 42.70 31.72
N VAL A 616 -4.75 42.87 32.78
CA VAL A 616 -4.49 41.84 33.81
C VAL A 616 -5.53 41.84 34.92
N LYS A 617 -6.60 42.64 34.77
CA LYS A 617 -7.74 42.77 35.70
C LYS A 617 -7.35 43.27 37.10
N PHE A 618 -6.22 43.96 37.22
CA PHE A 618 -5.80 44.61 38.46
C PHE A 618 -6.63 45.87 38.72
N THR A 619 -6.81 46.71 37.70
CA THR A 619 -7.71 47.85 37.70
C THR A 619 -8.91 47.62 36.77
N ARG A 620 -9.95 48.44 36.93
CA ARG A 620 -11.08 48.49 36.01
C ARG A 620 -11.42 49.93 35.68
N ARG A 621 -11.58 50.23 34.39
CA ARG A 621 -12.06 51.52 33.89
C ARG A 621 -13.56 51.71 34.19
N GLU A 622 -13.89 52.84 34.80
CA GLU A 622 -15.25 53.29 35.10
C GLU A 622 -15.41 54.76 34.64
N GLY A 623 -16.07 54.95 33.50
CA GLY A 623 -16.20 56.26 32.86
C GLY A 623 -14.84 56.92 32.57
N ASN A 624 -14.61 58.07 33.19
CA ASN A 624 -13.38 58.86 33.04
C ASN A 624 -12.29 58.50 34.09
N GLY A 625 -12.57 57.58 35.01
CA GLY A 625 -11.66 57.12 36.04
C GLY A 625 -11.43 55.61 36.03
N ARG A 626 -10.69 55.12 37.02
CA ARG A 626 -10.41 53.71 37.27
C ARG A 626 -10.55 53.43 38.75
N ARG A 627 -10.96 52.21 39.08
CA ARG A 627 -10.96 51.67 40.44
C ARG A 627 -10.09 50.43 40.54
N LEU A 628 -9.61 50.15 41.74
CA LEU A 628 -8.93 48.89 42.05
C LEU A 628 -9.93 47.73 42.00
N ARG A 629 -9.56 46.63 41.34
CA ARG A 629 -10.38 45.42 41.21
C ARG A 629 -9.82 44.24 41.99
N ASP A 630 -8.50 44.07 42.00
CA ASP A 630 -7.84 42.95 42.66
C ASP A 630 -6.69 43.44 43.53
N ALA A 631 -6.95 43.59 44.84
CA ALA A 631 -5.97 44.09 45.79
C ALA A 631 -4.87 43.08 46.15
N ASP A 632 -5.00 41.80 45.80
CA ASP A 632 -3.98 40.79 46.09
C ASP A 632 -3.06 40.51 44.89
N TRP A 633 -3.34 41.10 43.73
CA TRP A 633 -2.54 40.93 42.51
C TRP A 633 -1.03 41.21 42.72
N PRO A 634 -0.60 42.27 43.43
CA PRO A 634 0.84 42.52 43.62
C PRO A 634 1.53 41.46 44.47
N ARG A 635 0.79 40.77 45.35
CA ARG A 635 1.32 39.66 46.16
C ARG A 635 1.49 38.40 45.33
N ARG A 636 0.54 38.11 44.44
CA ARG A 636 0.59 36.94 43.53
C ARG A 636 1.68 37.06 42.46
N MET A 637 2.15 38.27 42.16
CA MET A 637 3.26 38.46 41.23
C MET A 637 4.65 38.33 41.88
N ALA A 638 4.71 38.32 43.21
CA ALA A 638 5.96 38.13 43.97
C ALA A 638 6.19 36.68 44.45
N ALA A 639 5.16 35.82 44.33
CA ALA A 639 5.25 34.38 44.52
C ALA A 639 5.51 33.71 43.16
#